data_AF-A0A914ELU0-F1
#
_entry.id   AF-A0A914ELU0-F1
#
_cell.length_a   1.000
_cell.length_b   1.000
_cell.length_c   1.000
_cell.angle_alpha   90.00
_cell.angle_beta   90.00
_cell.angle_gamma   90.00
#
_symmetry.space_group_name_H-M   'P 1'
#
loop_
_entity.id
_entity.type
_entity.pdbx_description
1 polymer ?
#
loop_
_entity_poly.entity_id
_entity_poly.type
_entity_poly.pdbx_seq_one_letter_code
_entity_poly.pdbx_strand_id
1 'polypeptide(L)'
;MVFERVHVWMTIIEKNILYPLLIASLMTTFSWHSFFSVIFLSTLCAFRIARTAYAQPQLLYVPLLGTFVLSTFGLSVHSSQAEKDTSSLPALAILYLLTMLWPKVQEFVLKMNFILSYIAPWQISWGSAFHAFAQPFSVPHTGLIFTQAALSSLFSAPLNPFLGSSFFLMSYVRPVKFWEKDYNTKRVDHSNLRLISQLDRGPMLDDSNLNSIFYEHLTRSLQQSLAGDLLFGRWASTIFPGDCFILASLYLNCLVHIIEVGNGFVTFQVRGLEFRGTYCHQREVEAISEDWTDGGGLCCCTIGSIPGTLSFNNAWALRWLAWEVTAAKYVIDGYSITDNSAVNLLQVHELRRLLVSLYVKCMIYYALSSPNFSKWIMNETILKALEPIQSNSRYVDNDPMFCAANDEDYDPILLGISRQSFIEQYNDWIQYCLEKRKSLKNANPSPYAELLGTEMEYEPTLVTSFCFALGILGRRALSAASYNRHANAAESFLFGLHALFKGDLRVTSQNDEWVCTDPDILSSVIAPAVRMALKLHQDHFAAADDFEEQGQLYERIQHYQSILFISHEHDPAWRQAIIANTPSLLALRHMYDDGQDDYKIIMLNKMHLNMRVIKLNRECVRAFWSGQQQELIFLRNRNPERGSIQNARQVLRNMINSSADQPIGYPIYVSPLTTSFVETHSQLSQVTGPDITFCTIWDAARRLVGRLRRHFDTSGSSNLPANIVNTGASATAPHSNPIGPAVSQAGSTPVPSRKRVSQFIAARAGSIAIGTPTNNSHNERADDSISHVSKITSASITGAIIGEEHSCSAVIKEHRKSESLTKVSITKQDSNPKDKPATGSENPSQADSYAEIVDEHQVLPKLNEPMKATGELLVLWPNDEWRSMGGKHNWTFPIEQGMVGQIVHAWSPFHPNKLFRSFAGHIYLLRVKHEEDIAYVPVLEEGLKFLSKSEHDETPTIEESPLSEME
;
A
#
# COMPACT_ATOMS: atom_id res chain seq x y z
N MET A 1 -0.76 -11.75 22.91
CA MET A 1 -0.46 -12.82 23.90
C MET A 1 0.11 -12.23 25.19
N VAL A 2 0.14 -12.99 26.29
CA VAL A 2 0.69 -12.50 27.58
C VAL A 2 2.21 -12.29 27.51
N PHE A 3 2.94 -13.19 26.85
CA PHE A 3 4.40 -13.10 26.67
C PHE A 3 4.83 -11.77 26.02
N GLU A 4 4.18 -11.37 24.92
CA GLU A 4 4.43 -10.09 24.24
C GLU A 4 4.31 -8.89 25.20
N ARG A 5 3.27 -8.88 26.05
CA ARG A 5 3.06 -7.81 27.04
C ARG A 5 4.19 -7.78 28.07
N VAL A 6 4.63 -8.95 28.57
CA VAL A 6 5.75 -9.05 29.50
C VAL A 6 7.06 -8.58 28.84
N HIS A 7 7.30 -8.94 27.59
CA HIS A 7 8.50 -8.50 26.84
C HIS A 7 8.55 -6.98 26.67
N VAL A 8 7.43 -6.35 26.29
CA VAL A 8 7.32 -4.88 26.19
C VAL A 8 7.57 -4.21 27.54
N TRP A 9 6.93 -4.68 28.61
CA TRP A 9 7.11 -4.10 29.96
C TRP A 9 8.54 -4.26 30.48
N MET A 10 9.18 -5.41 30.25
CA MET A 10 10.60 -5.60 30.57
C MET A 10 11.49 -4.63 29.81
N THR A 11 11.29 -4.48 28.49
CA THR A 11 12.06 -3.55 27.65
C THR A 11 11.87 -2.08 28.06
N ILE A 12 10.66 -1.70 28.52
CA ILE A 12 10.37 -0.36 29.04
C ILE A 12 11.10 -0.10 30.36
N ILE A 13 11.12 -1.06 31.29
CA ILE A 13 11.86 -0.98 32.56
C ILE A 13 13.37 -0.92 32.29
N GLU A 14 13.85 -1.73 31.36
CA GLU A 14 15.26 -1.80 30.97
C GLU A 14 15.78 -0.46 30.41
N LYS A 15 15.09 0.09 29.40
CA LYS A 15 15.43 1.36 28.75
C LYS A 15 15.34 2.57 29.69
N ASN A 16 14.27 2.67 30.49
CA ASN A 16 13.94 3.90 31.22
C ASN A 16 14.38 3.89 32.70
N ILE A 17 14.71 2.73 33.27
CA ILE A 17 15.11 2.60 34.68
C ILE A 17 16.50 1.98 34.80
N LEU A 18 16.73 0.80 34.23
CA LEU A 18 17.99 0.07 34.46
C LEU A 18 19.21 0.75 33.83
N TYR A 19 19.18 1.08 32.54
CA TYR A 19 20.32 1.75 31.91
C TYR A 19 20.60 3.16 32.46
N PRO A 20 19.61 4.04 32.71
CA PRO A 20 19.87 5.36 33.30
C PRO A 20 20.52 5.27 34.68
N LEU A 21 20.07 4.35 35.54
CA LEU A 21 20.68 4.11 36.86
C LEU A 21 22.10 3.55 36.75
N LEU A 22 22.34 2.60 35.83
CA LEU A 22 23.67 2.04 35.57
C LEU A 22 24.65 3.11 35.06
N ILE A 23 24.23 3.94 34.10
CA ILE A 23 25.06 5.03 33.56
C ILE A 23 25.34 6.08 34.63
N ALA A 24 24.34 6.48 35.42
CA ALA A 24 24.52 7.40 36.55
C ALA A 24 25.52 6.84 37.57
N SER A 25 25.38 5.56 37.96
CA SER A 25 26.32 4.89 38.86
C SER A 25 27.75 4.87 38.30
N LEU A 26 27.92 4.50 37.03
CA LEU A 26 29.23 4.50 36.35
C LEU A 26 29.86 5.89 36.25
N MET A 27 29.06 6.96 36.17
CA MET A 27 29.55 8.34 36.24
C MET A 27 29.89 8.80 37.67
N THR A 28 29.17 8.34 38.70
CA THR A 28 29.52 8.66 40.10
C THR A 28 30.79 7.95 40.56
N THR A 29 31.08 6.75 40.06
CA THR A 29 32.30 5.98 40.38
C THR A 29 33.53 6.46 39.60
N PHE A 30 33.34 7.26 38.54
CA PHE A 30 34.44 7.91 37.82
C PHE A 30 35.05 9.01 38.71
N SER A 31 36.36 9.02 38.94
CA SER A 31 36.99 10.02 39.83
C SER A 31 37.09 11.41 39.18
N TRP A 32 36.40 12.39 39.75
CA TRP A 32 36.26 13.77 39.24
C TRP A 32 37.49 14.67 39.51
N HIS A 33 38.69 14.11 39.65
CA HIS A 33 39.86 14.81 40.21
C HIS A 33 40.78 15.50 39.19
N SER A 34 40.53 15.38 37.89
CA SER A 34 41.36 15.97 36.83
C SER A 34 40.53 16.72 35.78
N PHE A 35 41.04 17.88 35.35
CA PHE A 35 40.72 18.72 34.18
C PHE A 35 39.36 18.58 33.44
N PHE A 36 38.84 19.73 32.98
CA PHE A 36 37.64 19.87 32.15
C PHE A 36 37.51 18.88 30.99
N SER A 37 38.62 18.46 30.38
CA SER A 37 38.68 17.43 29.33
C SER A 37 38.17 16.05 29.76
N VAL A 38 38.35 15.67 31.03
CA VAL A 38 37.91 14.37 31.58
C VAL A 38 36.40 14.38 31.84
N ILE A 39 35.86 15.52 32.30
CA ILE A 39 34.41 15.74 32.44
C ILE A 39 33.73 15.70 31.07
N PHE A 40 34.33 16.36 30.06
CA PHE A 40 33.83 16.33 28.68
C PHE A 40 33.90 14.92 28.07
N LEU A 41 35.00 14.18 28.27
CA LEU A 41 35.13 12.82 27.74
C LEU A 41 34.14 11.83 28.42
N SER A 42 34.02 11.87 29.75
CA SER A 42 33.11 10.98 30.48
C SER A 42 31.63 11.25 30.15
N THR A 43 31.23 12.52 30.01
CA THR A 43 29.88 12.89 29.55
C THR A 43 29.62 12.47 28.09
N LEU A 44 30.59 12.59 27.19
CA LEU A 44 30.47 12.05 25.81
C LEU A 44 30.33 10.53 25.78
N CYS A 45 31.12 9.80 26.58
CA CYS A 45 31.00 8.34 26.71
C CYS A 45 29.62 7.94 27.25
N ALA A 46 29.17 8.58 28.33
CA ALA A 46 27.85 8.35 28.93
C ALA A 46 26.70 8.67 27.96
N PHE A 47 26.77 9.80 27.24
CA PHE A 47 25.77 10.16 26.23
C PHE A 47 25.74 9.16 25.07
N ARG A 48 26.90 8.67 24.61
CA ARG A 48 26.96 7.65 23.56
C ARG A 48 26.33 6.33 24.02
N ILE A 49 26.61 5.89 25.25
CA ILE A 49 26.05 4.66 25.84
C ILE A 49 24.54 4.82 26.10
N ALA A 50 24.09 6.00 26.56
CA ALA A 50 22.67 6.29 26.73
C ALA A 50 21.92 6.27 25.38
N ARG A 51 22.49 6.87 24.33
CA ARG A 51 21.90 6.82 22.98
C ARG A 51 21.77 5.39 22.45
N THR A 52 22.76 4.53 22.70
CA THR A 52 22.64 3.11 22.32
C THR A 52 21.65 2.34 23.21
N ALA A 53 21.56 2.64 24.50
CA ALA A 53 20.56 2.03 25.39
C ALA A 53 19.11 2.33 24.97
N TYR A 54 18.78 3.60 24.70
CA TYR A 54 17.42 3.98 24.30
C TYR A 54 17.05 3.49 22.90
N ALA A 55 17.97 3.49 21.93
CA ALA A 55 17.68 3.00 20.59
C ALA A 55 17.69 1.46 20.52
N GLN A 56 18.80 0.83 20.95
CA GLN A 56 19.12 -0.58 20.68
C GLN A 56 19.79 -1.24 21.90
N PRO A 57 19.03 -1.49 22.99
CA PRO A 57 19.57 -1.97 24.26
C PRO A 57 20.33 -3.30 24.13
N GLN A 58 19.88 -4.15 23.21
CA GLN A 58 20.47 -5.46 22.89
C GLN A 58 21.94 -5.40 22.44
N LEU A 59 22.41 -4.26 21.90
CA LEU A 59 23.83 -4.06 21.59
C LEU A 59 24.70 -3.96 22.85
N LEU A 60 24.11 -3.67 24.02
CA LEU A 60 24.83 -3.49 25.28
C LEU A 60 25.01 -4.79 26.06
N TYR A 61 24.25 -5.85 25.81
CA TYR A 61 24.31 -7.10 26.59
C TYR A 61 25.73 -7.69 26.67
N VAL A 62 26.38 -7.90 25.52
CA VAL A 62 27.73 -8.50 25.47
C VAL A 62 28.83 -7.50 25.90
N PRO A 63 28.81 -6.22 25.50
CA PRO A 63 29.69 -5.21 26.08
C PRO A 63 29.59 -5.09 27.61
N LEU A 64 28.40 -5.13 28.20
CA LEU A 64 28.18 -5.03 29.64
C LEU A 64 28.69 -6.28 30.37
N LEU A 65 28.43 -7.48 29.84
CA LEU A 65 29.03 -8.72 30.34
C LEU A 65 30.57 -8.69 30.24
N GLY A 66 31.11 -8.20 29.12
CA GLY A 66 32.54 -8.02 28.92
C GLY A 66 33.16 -7.03 29.91
N THR A 67 32.51 -5.88 30.16
CA THR A 67 32.94 -4.91 31.17
C THR A 67 32.90 -5.51 32.57
N PHE A 68 31.85 -6.27 32.91
CA PHE A 68 31.77 -6.99 34.18
C PHE A 68 32.96 -7.95 34.34
N VAL A 69 33.17 -8.87 33.40
CA VAL A 69 34.27 -9.85 33.45
C VAL A 69 35.66 -9.18 33.49
N LEU A 70 35.88 -8.12 32.70
CA LEU A 70 37.16 -7.40 32.71
C LEU A 70 37.40 -6.61 34.01
N SER A 71 36.35 -6.07 34.63
CA SER A 71 36.47 -5.33 35.89
C SER A 71 36.58 -6.24 37.12
N THR A 72 35.95 -7.43 37.13
CA THR A 72 36.03 -8.37 38.25
C THR A 72 37.23 -9.33 38.17
N PHE A 73 37.64 -9.76 36.98
CA PHE A 73 38.71 -10.75 36.79
C PHE A 73 39.93 -10.20 36.03
N GLY A 74 39.73 -9.27 35.08
CA GLY A 74 40.77 -8.83 34.15
C GLY A 74 41.88 -7.94 34.74
N LEU A 75 41.65 -7.32 35.91
CA LEU A 75 42.55 -6.32 36.49
C LEU A 75 43.23 -6.73 37.82
N SER A 76 42.76 -7.78 38.50
CA SER A 76 43.40 -8.27 39.74
C SER A 76 44.75 -8.95 39.50
N VAL A 77 44.93 -9.58 38.34
CA VAL A 77 46.16 -10.33 37.98
C VAL A 77 47.36 -9.41 37.68
N HIS A 78 47.13 -8.14 37.37
CA HIS A 78 48.18 -7.15 37.05
C HIS A 78 48.39 -6.07 38.12
N SER A 79 47.57 -6.03 39.18
CA SER A 79 47.57 -4.97 40.20
C SER A 79 48.17 -5.38 41.55
N SER A 80 48.76 -6.57 41.66
CA SER A 80 49.44 -7.03 42.89
C SER A 80 50.72 -6.25 43.22
N GLN A 81 51.17 -5.34 42.35
CA GLN A 81 52.47 -4.66 42.49
C GLN A 81 52.51 -3.24 41.91
N ALA A 82 51.36 -2.54 41.86
CA ALA A 82 51.26 -1.11 41.55
C ALA A 82 50.53 -0.39 42.69
N GLU A 83 50.96 0.83 43.02
CA GLU A 83 50.48 1.56 44.19
C GLU A 83 49.03 2.07 44.05
N LYS A 84 48.45 2.48 45.20
CA LYS A 84 47.00 2.59 45.45
C LYS A 84 46.23 3.61 44.60
N ASP A 85 46.89 4.47 43.83
CA ASP A 85 46.28 5.64 43.21
C ASP A 85 46.54 5.73 41.69
N THR A 86 45.48 6.07 40.94
CA THR A 86 45.54 6.63 39.57
C THR A 86 45.84 5.71 38.37
N SER A 87 45.48 4.41 38.36
CA SER A 87 45.71 3.56 37.15
C SER A 87 44.64 2.55 36.72
N SER A 88 43.56 2.32 37.47
CA SER A 88 42.45 1.47 36.98
C SER A 88 41.68 2.19 35.87
N LEU A 89 41.69 1.65 34.64
CA LEU A 89 40.82 2.15 33.57
C LEU A 89 39.35 2.10 34.03
N PRO A 90 38.63 3.23 34.12
CA PRO A 90 37.30 3.25 34.71
C PRO A 90 36.32 2.44 33.87
N ALA A 91 35.43 1.70 34.53
CA ALA A 91 34.51 0.77 33.85
C ALA A 91 33.67 1.43 32.74
N LEU A 92 33.36 2.73 32.88
CA LEU A 92 32.72 3.55 31.84
C LEU A 92 33.51 3.59 30.52
N ALA A 93 34.85 3.70 30.59
CA ALA A 93 35.73 3.73 29.42
C ALA A 93 35.89 2.33 28.80
N ILE A 94 35.96 1.28 29.62
CA ILE A 94 35.98 -0.12 29.14
C ILE A 94 34.66 -0.43 28.41
N LEU A 95 33.52 -0.05 28.99
CA LEU A 95 32.20 -0.18 28.36
C LEU A 95 32.11 0.60 27.05
N TYR A 96 32.56 1.86 27.03
CA TYR A 96 32.60 2.66 25.81
C TYR A 96 33.40 1.97 24.70
N LEU A 97 34.62 1.49 24.98
CA LEU A 97 35.45 0.78 24.00
C LEU A 97 34.78 -0.51 23.50
N LEU A 98 34.19 -1.32 24.40
CA LEU A 98 33.48 -2.54 24.02
C LEU A 98 32.22 -2.24 23.18
N THR A 99 31.47 -1.17 23.48
CA THR A 99 30.30 -0.77 22.66
C THR A 99 30.66 -0.25 21.27
N MET A 100 31.89 0.25 21.06
CA MET A 100 32.41 0.58 19.73
C MET A 100 32.97 -0.63 18.99
N LEU A 101 33.60 -1.58 19.70
CA LEU A 101 34.20 -2.78 19.11
C LEU A 101 33.16 -3.86 18.75
N TRP A 102 32.13 -4.04 19.59
CA TRP A 102 31.16 -5.15 19.44
C TRP A 102 30.40 -5.16 18.10
N PRO A 103 29.90 -4.03 17.56
CA PRO A 103 29.28 -4.02 16.23
C PRO A 103 30.23 -4.48 15.12
N LYS A 104 31.53 -4.20 15.23
CA LYS A 104 32.55 -4.64 14.26
C LYS A 104 32.82 -6.14 14.34
N VAL A 105 32.76 -6.71 15.54
CA VAL A 105 32.80 -8.17 15.75
C VAL A 105 31.54 -8.83 15.16
N GLN A 106 30.36 -8.22 15.31
CA GLN A 106 29.13 -8.71 14.68
C GLN A 106 29.19 -8.65 13.14
N GLU A 107 29.68 -7.56 12.54
CA GLU A 107 29.93 -7.48 11.09
C GLU A 107 30.88 -8.59 10.61
N PHE A 108 31.95 -8.86 11.35
CA PHE A 108 32.90 -9.92 11.03
C PHE A 108 32.26 -11.32 11.09
N VAL A 109 31.51 -11.63 12.14
CA VAL A 109 30.79 -12.91 12.27
C VAL A 109 29.75 -13.08 11.15
N LEU A 110 29.04 -12.01 10.77
CA LEU A 110 28.10 -12.06 9.64
C LEU A 110 28.81 -12.34 8.30
N LYS A 111 29.97 -11.74 8.06
CA LYS A 111 30.79 -12.04 6.86
C LYS A 111 31.31 -13.46 6.86
N MET A 112 31.84 -13.95 7.98
CA MET A 112 32.30 -15.34 8.09
C MET A 112 31.16 -16.35 7.89
N ASN A 113 29.97 -16.10 8.46
CA ASN A 113 28.78 -16.94 8.21
C ASN A 113 28.39 -16.96 6.73
N PHE A 114 28.43 -15.82 6.04
CA PHE A 114 28.16 -15.73 4.60
C PHE A 114 29.19 -16.50 3.77
N ILE A 115 30.50 -16.28 4.01
CA ILE A 115 31.59 -16.98 3.33
C ILE A 115 31.46 -18.50 3.48
N LEU A 116 31.22 -18.97 4.72
CA LEU A 116 31.08 -20.40 5.02
C LEU A 116 29.86 -21.04 4.34
N SER A 117 28.72 -20.34 4.33
CA SER A 117 27.49 -20.82 3.67
C SER A 117 27.60 -20.79 2.13
N TYR A 118 28.38 -19.84 1.58
CA TYR A 118 28.60 -19.72 0.13
C TYR A 118 29.61 -20.73 -0.42
N ILE A 119 30.60 -21.15 0.38
CA ILE A 119 31.65 -22.10 -0.03
C ILE A 119 31.26 -23.57 0.29
N ALA A 120 30.19 -23.81 1.05
CA ALA A 120 29.76 -25.13 1.54
C ALA A 120 29.61 -26.20 0.42
N PRO A 121 30.50 -27.23 0.37
CA PRO A 121 30.61 -28.12 -0.79
C PRO A 121 29.48 -29.14 -0.93
N TRP A 122 28.71 -29.43 0.13
CA TRP A 122 27.55 -30.33 0.08
C TRP A 122 26.23 -29.61 -0.31
N GLN A 123 26.25 -28.28 -0.45
CA GLN A 123 25.06 -27.48 -0.74
C GLN A 123 24.98 -27.00 -2.20
N ILE A 124 26.08 -27.06 -2.95
CA ILE A 124 26.12 -26.61 -4.35
C ILE A 124 25.62 -27.72 -5.28
N SER A 125 24.64 -27.37 -6.12
CA SER A 125 24.26 -28.20 -7.27
C SER A 125 25.38 -28.16 -8.31
N TRP A 126 25.95 -29.33 -8.62
CA TRP A 126 27.13 -29.53 -9.47
C TRP A 126 26.86 -29.31 -10.98
N GLY A 127 26.05 -28.31 -11.34
CA GLY A 127 25.64 -27.99 -12.72
C GLY A 127 26.73 -27.35 -13.59
N SER A 128 27.91 -27.07 -13.04
CA SER A 128 29.05 -26.51 -13.78
C SER A 128 30.37 -27.02 -13.25
N ALA A 129 31.17 -27.61 -14.15
CA ALA A 129 32.51 -28.15 -13.83
C ALA A 129 33.49 -27.08 -13.32
N PHE A 130 33.27 -25.80 -13.62
CA PHE A 130 34.11 -24.71 -13.10
C PHE A 130 34.03 -24.60 -11.57
N HIS A 131 32.83 -24.71 -10.99
CA HIS A 131 32.66 -24.62 -9.53
C HIS A 131 33.26 -25.85 -8.82
N ALA A 132 33.13 -27.03 -9.43
CA ALA A 132 33.72 -28.28 -8.95
C ALA A 132 35.25 -28.18 -8.73
N PHE A 133 35.97 -27.46 -9.61
CA PHE A 133 37.41 -27.22 -9.44
C PHE A 133 37.73 -25.98 -8.59
N ALA A 134 36.95 -24.90 -8.70
CA ALA A 134 37.24 -23.64 -8.01
C ALA A 134 37.17 -23.75 -6.47
N GLN A 135 36.30 -24.60 -5.93
CA GLN A 135 36.15 -24.74 -4.47
C GLN A 135 37.37 -25.37 -3.79
N PRO A 136 37.93 -26.52 -4.22
CA PRO A 136 39.19 -27.05 -3.69
C PRO A 136 40.33 -26.03 -3.71
N PHE A 137 40.47 -25.24 -4.79
CA PHE A 137 41.50 -24.19 -4.88
C PHE A 137 41.23 -22.97 -3.97
N SER A 138 40.03 -22.81 -3.40
CA SER A 138 39.78 -21.76 -2.40
C SER A 138 40.36 -22.09 -1.01
N VAL A 139 40.59 -23.38 -0.69
CA VAL A 139 41.04 -23.81 0.64
C VAL A 139 42.42 -23.25 1.02
N PRO A 140 43.46 -23.27 0.14
CA PRO A 140 44.72 -22.57 0.41
C PRO A 140 44.58 -21.06 0.65
N HIS A 141 43.53 -20.43 0.10
CA HIS A 141 43.28 -18.99 0.25
C HIS A 141 42.46 -18.63 1.50
N THR A 142 42.04 -19.60 2.32
CA THR A 142 41.24 -19.36 3.54
C THR A 142 41.86 -18.30 4.46
N GLY A 143 43.19 -18.29 4.63
CA GLY A 143 43.90 -17.28 5.43
C GLY A 143 43.83 -15.86 4.85
N LEU A 144 43.85 -15.72 3.52
CA LEU A 144 43.67 -14.45 2.83
C LEU A 144 42.20 -13.98 2.91
N ILE A 145 41.25 -14.90 2.76
CA ILE A 145 39.82 -14.61 2.89
C ILE A 145 39.50 -14.14 4.32
N PHE A 146 40.11 -14.75 5.35
CA PHE A 146 39.98 -14.34 6.75
C PHE A 146 40.56 -12.95 7.02
N THR A 147 41.79 -12.67 6.59
CA THR A 147 42.41 -11.34 6.81
C THR A 147 41.68 -10.25 6.03
N GLN A 148 41.24 -10.53 4.80
CA GLN A 148 40.40 -9.64 4.01
C GLN A 148 39.04 -9.40 4.68
N ALA A 149 38.41 -10.42 5.27
CA ALA A 149 37.17 -10.26 6.03
C ALA A 149 37.35 -9.41 7.31
N ALA A 150 38.48 -9.54 7.99
CA ALA A 150 38.82 -8.70 9.15
C ALA A 150 39.01 -7.23 8.75
N LEU A 151 39.81 -6.96 7.71
CA LEU A 151 40.02 -5.60 7.17
C LEU A 151 38.70 -4.99 6.64
N SER A 152 37.93 -5.78 5.88
CA SER A 152 36.59 -5.42 5.39
C SER A 152 35.63 -5.05 6.54
N SER A 153 35.72 -5.71 7.70
CA SER A 153 34.91 -5.40 8.88
C SER A 153 35.38 -4.14 9.59
N LEU A 154 36.69 -3.95 9.72
CA LEU A 154 37.26 -2.71 10.26
C LEU A 154 36.76 -1.48 9.49
N PHE A 155 36.80 -1.50 8.16
CA PHE A 155 36.31 -0.43 7.29
C PHE A 155 34.81 -0.47 6.97
N SER A 156 34.06 -1.49 7.42
CA SER A 156 32.66 -1.78 7.02
C SER A 156 32.41 -1.84 5.50
N ALA A 157 33.44 -2.13 4.70
CA ALA A 157 33.32 -2.42 3.28
C ALA A 157 32.64 -3.78 3.05
N PRO A 158 31.80 -3.97 2.03
CA PRO A 158 31.27 -5.29 1.70
C PRO A 158 32.32 -6.14 0.99
N LEU A 159 32.21 -7.47 1.16
CA LEU A 159 32.95 -8.46 0.38
C LEU A 159 32.07 -8.94 -0.78
N ASN A 160 32.57 -9.04 -2.00
CA ASN A 160 31.80 -9.58 -3.13
C ASN A 160 32.45 -10.84 -3.73
N PRO A 161 31.66 -11.88 -4.09
CA PRO A 161 32.18 -13.07 -4.77
C PRO A 161 32.51 -12.72 -6.23
N PHE A 162 33.79 -12.79 -6.61
CA PHE A 162 34.24 -12.32 -7.92
C PHE A 162 33.66 -13.20 -9.04
N LEU A 163 32.80 -12.61 -9.88
CA LEU A 163 32.07 -13.29 -10.97
C LEU A 163 31.25 -14.51 -10.50
N GLY A 164 30.85 -14.55 -9.22
CA GLY A 164 30.17 -15.70 -8.61
C GLY A 164 31.10 -16.84 -8.19
N SER A 165 32.43 -16.74 -8.40
CA SER A 165 33.39 -17.73 -7.91
C SER A 165 33.52 -17.73 -6.38
N SER A 166 34.16 -18.76 -5.82
CA SER A 166 34.51 -18.87 -4.40
C SER A 166 35.59 -17.87 -3.93
N PHE A 167 36.12 -17.03 -4.84
CA PHE A 167 37.10 -16.00 -4.51
C PHE A 167 36.40 -14.69 -4.15
N PHE A 168 36.54 -14.24 -2.91
CA PHE A 168 35.99 -12.97 -2.44
C PHE A 168 36.98 -11.83 -2.68
N LEU A 169 36.48 -10.67 -3.11
CA LEU A 169 37.21 -9.40 -3.11
C LEU A 169 36.59 -8.42 -2.10
N MET A 170 37.38 -7.45 -1.64
CA MET A 170 36.87 -6.31 -0.87
C MET A 170 36.41 -5.22 -1.83
N SER A 171 35.12 -4.86 -1.78
CA SER A 171 34.58 -3.75 -2.56
C SER A 171 34.90 -2.40 -1.89
N TYR A 172 34.59 -1.30 -2.57
CA TYR A 172 34.71 0.05 -1.99
C TYR A 172 33.84 0.21 -0.74
N VAL A 173 34.33 1.00 0.23
CA VAL A 173 33.57 1.38 1.42
C VAL A 173 32.28 2.10 1.01
N ARG A 174 31.14 1.69 1.59
CA ARG A 174 29.81 2.24 1.30
C ARG A 174 29.04 2.46 2.59
N PRO A 175 28.26 3.57 2.72
CA PRO A 175 27.33 3.75 3.82
C PRO A 175 26.38 2.55 3.99
N VAL A 176 26.00 2.25 5.23
CA VAL A 176 24.95 1.26 5.55
C VAL A 176 23.56 1.86 5.29
N LYS A 177 23.40 3.16 5.57
CA LYS A 177 22.21 3.92 5.17
C LYS A 177 22.33 4.33 3.70
N PHE A 178 21.48 3.78 2.85
CA PHE A 178 21.19 4.38 1.56
C PHE A 178 20.34 5.62 1.80
N TRP A 179 20.79 6.76 1.29
CA TRP A 179 19.99 7.98 1.24
C TRP A 179 19.10 7.94 0.00
N GLU A 180 17.93 8.57 0.11
CA GLU A 180 16.98 8.66 -0.99
C GLU A 180 17.61 9.44 -2.15
N LYS A 181 17.91 8.73 -3.24
CA LYS A 181 17.87 9.32 -4.57
C LYS A 181 16.41 9.51 -4.92
N ASP A 182 16.07 10.51 -5.74
CA ASP A 182 14.72 10.65 -6.30
C ASP A 182 14.40 9.48 -7.24
N TYR A 183 14.02 8.34 -6.67
CA TYR A 183 13.50 7.18 -7.39
C TYR A 183 12.12 7.57 -7.90
N ASN A 184 12.10 8.15 -9.10
CA ASN A 184 10.87 8.56 -9.78
C ASN A 184 10.10 7.33 -10.35
N THR A 185 10.17 6.20 -9.66
CA THR A 185 9.33 5.00 -9.76
C THR A 185 7.95 5.24 -9.14
N LYS A 186 7.43 6.47 -9.29
CA LYS A 186 6.00 6.73 -9.10
C LYS A 186 5.26 5.92 -10.16
N ARG A 187 4.16 5.27 -9.77
CA ARG A 187 3.19 4.69 -10.72
C ARG A 187 2.94 5.74 -11.80
N VAL A 188 3.06 5.30 -13.05
CA VAL A 188 3.01 6.19 -14.20
C VAL A 188 1.55 6.53 -14.45
N ASP A 189 1.05 7.54 -13.73
CA ASP A 189 -0.34 7.98 -13.85
C ASP A 189 -0.54 8.57 -15.27
N HIS A 190 -1.14 7.80 -16.19
CA HIS A 190 -1.24 8.16 -17.61
C HIS A 190 -1.96 9.50 -17.85
N SER A 191 -2.85 9.91 -16.94
CA SER A 191 -3.49 11.23 -16.93
C SER A 191 -2.54 12.43 -16.79
N ASN A 192 -1.29 12.22 -16.36
CA ASN A 192 -0.28 13.27 -16.13
C ASN A 192 0.92 13.18 -17.09
N LEU A 193 0.94 12.22 -18.03
CA LEU A 193 2.01 12.10 -19.03
C LEU A 193 1.69 12.84 -20.34
N ARG A 194 2.74 13.25 -21.05
CA ARG A 194 2.63 13.65 -22.46
C ARG A 194 2.40 12.40 -23.32
N LEU A 195 1.50 12.46 -24.29
CA LEU A 195 1.15 11.36 -25.20
C LEU A 195 2.37 10.65 -25.82
N ILE A 196 3.40 11.41 -26.22
CA ILE A 196 4.66 10.88 -26.77
C ILE A 196 5.34 9.87 -25.82
N SER A 197 5.34 10.15 -24.51
CA SER A 197 5.92 9.29 -23.48
C SER A 197 5.05 8.11 -23.05
N GLN A 198 3.82 8.02 -23.56
CA GLN A 198 2.99 6.81 -23.51
C GLN A 198 3.32 5.94 -24.74
N LEU A 199 3.39 6.54 -25.93
CA LEU A 199 3.68 5.85 -27.19
C LEU A 199 5.08 5.19 -27.20
N ASP A 200 6.11 5.90 -26.71
CA ASP A 200 7.50 5.41 -26.66
C ASP A 200 7.72 4.20 -25.71
N ARG A 201 6.73 3.84 -24.87
CA ARG A 201 6.90 2.80 -23.85
C ARG A 201 6.37 1.41 -24.24
N GLY A 202 5.39 1.35 -25.14
CA GLY A 202 4.79 0.10 -25.59
C GLY A 202 3.93 -0.62 -24.52
N PRO A 203 3.00 -1.50 -24.93
CA PRO A 203 1.97 -2.06 -24.04
C PRO A 203 2.49 -3.10 -23.03
N MET A 204 3.63 -3.76 -23.28
CA MET A 204 4.10 -4.88 -22.44
C MET A 204 4.79 -4.48 -21.12
N LEU A 205 4.91 -3.18 -20.81
CA LEU A 205 5.56 -2.71 -19.58
C LEU A 205 4.57 -2.37 -18.44
N ASP A 206 3.26 -2.39 -18.69
CA ASP A 206 2.26 -1.88 -17.75
C ASP A 206 1.79 -2.89 -16.69
N ASP A 207 1.92 -4.21 -16.88
CA ASP A 207 1.52 -5.20 -15.87
C ASP A 207 2.32 -5.08 -14.55
N SER A 208 3.63 -4.83 -14.64
CA SER A 208 4.45 -4.53 -13.46
C SER A 208 4.03 -3.22 -12.80
N ASN A 209 3.66 -2.21 -13.58
CA ASN A 209 3.15 -0.92 -13.09
C ASN A 209 1.79 -1.09 -12.36
N LEU A 210 0.90 -1.94 -12.88
CA LEU A 210 -0.37 -2.31 -12.23
C LEU A 210 -0.14 -3.01 -10.89
N ASN A 211 0.73 -4.03 -10.89
CA ASN A 211 1.03 -4.83 -9.70
C ASN A 211 1.80 -4.06 -8.60
N SER A 212 2.37 -2.88 -8.91
CA SER A 212 3.07 -2.04 -7.93
C SER A 212 2.17 -1.54 -6.77
N ILE A 213 0.86 -1.39 -7.01
CA ILE A 213 -0.07 -0.80 -6.02
C ILE A 213 -0.25 -1.67 -4.77
N PHE A 214 -0.15 -2.99 -4.89
CA PHE A 214 -0.23 -3.90 -3.75
C PHE A 214 0.94 -3.68 -2.78
N TYR A 215 2.11 -3.31 -3.30
CA TYR A 215 3.26 -2.95 -2.48
C TYR A 215 3.17 -1.52 -1.92
N GLU A 216 2.52 -0.56 -2.62
CA GLU A 216 2.16 0.75 -2.06
C GLU A 216 1.20 0.60 -0.86
N HIS A 217 0.15 -0.21 -1.00
CA HIS A 217 -0.80 -0.53 0.09
C HIS A 217 -0.09 -1.23 1.27
N LEU A 218 0.66 -2.30 1.01
CA LEU A 218 1.41 -3.04 2.02
C LEU A 218 2.43 -2.14 2.76
N THR A 219 3.07 -1.20 2.07
CA THR A 219 3.96 -0.21 2.69
C THR A 219 3.20 0.68 3.67
N ARG A 220 1.97 1.08 3.36
CA ARG A 220 1.12 1.88 4.25
C ARG A 220 0.64 1.08 5.47
N SER A 221 0.30 -0.19 5.30
CA SER A 221 0.01 -1.12 6.41
C SER A 221 1.22 -1.31 7.33
N LEU A 222 2.43 -1.50 6.75
CA LEU A 222 3.68 -1.58 7.49
C LEU A 222 4.02 -0.27 8.20
N GLN A 223 3.72 0.90 7.60
CA GLN A 223 3.98 2.19 8.22
C GLN A 223 3.23 2.36 9.55
N GLN A 224 1.99 1.86 9.63
CA GLN A 224 1.17 1.93 10.83
C GLN A 224 1.58 0.90 11.90
N SER A 225 2.05 -0.28 11.48
CA SER A 225 2.23 -1.46 12.34
C SER A 225 3.67 -1.74 12.78
N LEU A 226 4.64 -1.63 11.85
CA LEU A 226 5.98 -2.21 11.98
C LEU A 226 6.70 -1.87 13.28
N ALA A 227 6.81 -0.58 13.65
CA ALA A 227 7.52 -0.18 14.88
C ALA A 227 6.89 -0.77 16.15
N GLY A 228 5.58 -1.00 16.18
CA GLY A 228 4.89 -1.70 17.27
C GLY A 228 5.15 -3.21 17.25
N ASP A 229 5.04 -3.86 16.10
CA ASP A 229 5.31 -5.30 15.95
C ASP A 229 6.76 -5.68 16.28
N LEU A 230 7.72 -4.81 15.93
CA LEU A 230 9.13 -4.95 16.31
C LEU A 230 9.32 -4.78 17.83
N LEU A 231 8.59 -3.87 18.49
CA LEU A 231 8.63 -3.71 19.95
C LEU A 231 7.97 -4.90 20.69
N PHE A 232 6.97 -5.54 20.09
CA PHE A 232 6.41 -6.81 20.57
C PHE A 232 7.31 -8.03 20.30
N GLY A 233 8.37 -7.88 19.50
CA GLY A 233 9.30 -8.95 19.14
C GLY A 233 8.74 -9.94 18.10
N ARG A 234 7.75 -9.54 17.29
CA ARG A 234 7.01 -10.42 16.36
C ARG A 234 7.76 -10.80 15.09
N TRP A 235 8.77 -10.04 14.69
CA TRP A 235 9.65 -10.38 13.57
C TRP A 235 10.89 -11.09 14.13
N ALA A 236 11.94 -10.34 14.43
CA ALA A 236 13.15 -10.84 15.08
C ALA A 236 13.30 -10.26 16.49
N SER A 237 13.88 -11.03 17.40
CA SER A 237 14.23 -10.57 18.75
C SER A 237 15.31 -9.48 18.76
N THR A 238 16.13 -9.38 17.70
CA THR A 238 17.12 -8.30 17.54
C THR A 238 17.09 -7.73 16.12
N ILE A 239 17.11 -6.40 16.02
CA ILE A 239 17.04 -5.64 14.76
C ILE A 239 18.11 -4.55 14.75
N PHE A 240 18.89 -4.50 13.66
CA PHE A 240 19.95 -3.53 13.45
C PHE A 240 19.75 -2.70 12.18
N PRO A 241 20.27 -1.45 12.09
CA PRO A 241 20.28 -0.72 10.83
C PRO A 241 21.10 -1.48 9.78
N GLY A 242 20.59 -1.52 8.56
CA GLY A 242 21.09 -2.37 7.48
C GLY A 242 20.54 -3.80 7.47
N ASP A 243 19.73 -4.22 8.45
CA ASP A 243 19.08 -5.54 8.39
C ASP A 243 18.01 -5.56 7.26
N CYS A 244 18.01 -6.64 6.48
CA CYS A 244 17.03 -6.89 5.43
C CYS A 244 16.15 -8.10 5.79
N PHE A 245 14.87 -7.99 5.52
CA PHE A 245 13.88 -9.05 5.69
C PHE A 245 13.18 -9.31 4.35
N ILE A 246 12.79 -10.56 4.08
CA ILE A 246 11.81 -10.89 3.04
C ILE A 246 10.49 -11.19 3.73
N LEU A 247 9.44 -10.50 3.30
CA LEU A 247 8.06 -10.91 3.55
C LEU A 247 7.61 -11.77 2.36
N ALA A 248 7.20 -13.00 2.64
CA ALA A 248 6.80 -13.97 1.62
C ALA A 248 5.41 -14.55 1.90
N SER A 249 4.55 -14.54 0.89
CA SER A 249 3.22 -15.15 0.85
C SER A 249 3.04 -15.86 -0.50
N LEU A 250 1.93 -16.58 -0.68
CA LEU A 250 1.64 -17.41 -1.85
C LEU A 250 1.72 -16.66 -3.19
N TYR A 251 1.46 -15.35 -3.18
CA TYR A 251 1.42 -14.49 -4.38
C TYR A 251 2.23 -13.20 -4.26
N LEU A 252 2.79 -12.89 -3.08
CA LEU A 252 3.40 -11.60 -2.76
C LEU A 252 4.75 -11.81 -2.09
N ASN A 253 5.80 -11.24 -2.68
CA ASN A 253 7.16 -11.29 -2.14
C ASN A 253 7.76 -9.87 -2.14
N CYS A 254 8.17 -9.36 -0.98
CA CYS A 254 8.86 -8.07 -0.91
C CYS A 254 10.04 -8.08 0.07
N LEU A 255 11.11 -7.36 -0.28
CA LEU A 255 12.25 -7.11 0.59
C LEU A 255 12.02 -5.82 1.38
N VAL A 256 12.05 -5.91 2.71
CA VAL A 256 11.97 -4.78 3.64
C VAL A 256 13.36 -4.53 4.22
N HIS A 257 13.94 -3.37 3.89
CA HIS A 257 15.25 -2.94 4.37
C HIS A 257 15.11 -1.89 5.47
N ILE A 258 15.70 -2.14 6.65
CA ILE A 258 15.62 -1.23 7.80
C ILE A 258 16.84 -0.30 7.80
N ILE A 259 16.60 1.00 7.62
CA ILE A 259 17.63 2.02 7.42
C ILE A 259 18.01 2.69 8.75
N GLU A 260 17.04 2.91 9.63
CA GLU A 260 17.27 3.47 10.96
C GLU A 260 16.31 2.88 12.01
N VAL A 261 16.85 2.59 13.19
CA VAL A 261 16.11 2.20 14.39
C VAL A 261 16.37 3.29 15.44
N GLY A 262 15.31 4.00 15.83
CA GLY A 262 15.36 5.03 16.86
C GLY A 262 14.76 4.55 18.19
N ASN A 263 14.60 5.48 19.13
CA ASN A 263 13.71 5.24 20.26
C ASN A 263 12.28 5.65 19.84
N GLY A 264 11.36 4.68 19.75
CA GLY A 264 9.96 4.95 19.39
C GLY A 264 9.66 5.01 17.87
N PHE A 265 10.66 4.86 16.98
CA PHE A 265 10.44 4.88 15.53
C PHE A 265 11.39 3.95 14.77
N VAL A 266 10.96 3.50 13.59
CA VAL A 266 11.77 2.72 12.64
C VAL A 266 11.56 3.24 11.22
N THR A 267 12.66 3.62 10.57
CA THR A 267 12.70 4.04 9.16
C THR A 267 13.08 2.86 8.28
N PHE A 268 12.23 2.54 7.30
CA PHE A 268 12.36 1.38 6.44
C PHE A 268 12.03 1.71 4.99
N GLN A 269 12.46 0.84 4.08
CA GLN A 269 12.14 0.90 2.66
C GLN A 269 11.68 -0.47 2.15
N VAL A 270 10.57 -0.51 1.43
CA VAL A 270 10.01 -1.73 0.83
C VAL A 270 10.41 -1.81 -0.63
N ARG A 271 10.79 -2.99 -1.09
CA ARG A 271 11.02 -3.33 -2.50
C ARG A 271 10.16 -4.51 -2.90
N GLY A 272 9.19 -4.26 -3.78
CA GLY A 272 8.31 -5.29 -4.33
C GLY A 272 9.04 -6.15 -5.37
N LEU A 273 8.91 -7.47 -5.25
CA LEU A 273 9.45 -8.43 -6.22
C LEU A 273 8.34 -8.88 -7.19
N GLU A 274 8.71 -9.71 -8.16
CA GLU A 274 7.80 -10.26 -9.16
C GLU A 274 6.78 -11.23 -8.54
N PHE A 275 5.53 -11.16 -9.02
CA PHE A 275 4.45 -12.07 -8.60
C PHE A 275 4.61 -13.48 -9.19
N ARG A 276 5.18 -13.58 -10.40
CA ARG A 276 5.60 -14.81 -11.06
C ARG A 276 7.01 -14.57 -11.62
N GLY A 277 8.02 -14.94 -10.84
CA GLY A 277 9.43 -14.86 -11.29
C GLY A 277 9.85 -16.08 -12.11
N THR A 278 11.08 -16.06 -12.62
CA THR A 278 11.68 -17.20 -13.35
C THR A 278 11.70 -18.49 -12.52
N TYR A 279 11.86 -19.67 -13.16
CA TYR A 279 11.96 -20.96 -12.47
C TYR A 279 13.02 -21.00 -11.35
N CYS A 280 14.13 -20.27 -11.50
CA CYS A 280 15.13 -20.14 -10.42
C CYS A 280 14.66 -19.25 -9.25
N HIS A 281 13.85 -18.22 -9.51
CA HIS A 281 13.19 -17.43 -8.47
C HIS A 281 12.14 -18.27 -7.74
N GLN A 282 11.30 -19.00 -8.47
CA GLN A 282 10.28 -19.88 -7.89
C GLN A 282 10.91 -20.93 -6.96
N ARG A 283 12.05 -21.53 -7.35
CA ARG A 283 12.80 -22.47 -6.48
C ARG A 283 13.44 -21.84 -5.25
N GLU A 284 13.62 -20.52 -5.20
CA GLU A 284 14.03 -19.78 -4.00
C GLU A 284 12.81 -19.47 -3.10
N VAL A 285 11.66 -19.12 -3.70
CA VAL A 285 10.37 -18.94 -2.99
C VAL A 285 9.85 -20.25 -2.39
N GLU A 286 10.00 -21.37 -3.09
CA GLU A 286 9.77 -22.72 -2.56
C GLU A 286 10.62 -22.98 -1.30
N ALA A 287 11.92 -22.72 -1.35
CA ALA A 287 12.84 -23.02 -0.24
C ALA A 287 12.52 -22.23 1.05
N ILE A 288 11.98 -21.01 0.95
CA ILE A 288 11.50 -20.23 2.10
C ILE A 288 10.06 -20.58 2.54
N SER A 289 9.36 -21.42 1.77
CA SER A 289 8.00 -21.92 2.08
C SER A 289 7.95 -23.40 2.49
N GLU A 290 9.02 -24.15 2.29
CA GLU A 290 9.22 -25.49 2.86
C GLU A 290 9.27 -25.41 4.40
N ASP A 291 8.38 -26.14 5.09
CA ASP A 291 8.28 -26.13 6.56
C ASP A 291 9.24 -27.15 7.20
N TRP A 292 10.28 -26.64 7.86
CA TRP A 292 11.38 -27.41 8.47
C TRP A 292 10.98 -28.21 9.73
N THR A 293 9.68 -28.38 10.01
CA THR A 293 9.19 -29.28 11.07
C THR A 293 9.25 -30.74 10.64
N ASP A 294 9.08 -31.00 9.35
CA ASP A 294 8.82 -32.35 8.83
C ASP A 294 10.16 -33.03 8.47
N GLY A 295 11.01 -33.14 9.49
CA GLY A 295 12.37 -33.66 9.38
C GLY A 295 12.41 -35.15 9.05
N GLY A 296 12.75 -35.47 7.79
CA GLY A 296 13.16 -36.82 7.40
C GLY A 296 14.29 -37.33 8.30
N GLY A 297 14.08 -38.50 8.91
CA GLY A 297 14.96 -39.04 9.95
C GLY A 297 16.33 -39.48 9.41
N LEU A 298 17.37 -39.32 10.24
CA LEU A 298 18.65 -39.97 9.99
C LEU A 298 18.53 -41.49 10.21
N CYS A 299 19.26 -42.25 9.40
CA CYS A 299 19.24 -43.71 9.32
C CYS A 299 19.08 -44.41 10.69
N CYS A 300 18.02 -45.21 10.83
CA CYS A 300 17.72 -46.09 11.97
C CYS A 300 17.61 -45.47 13.38
N CYS A 301 17.75 -44.15 13.57
CA CYS A 301 17.80 -43.53 14.91
C CYS A 301 17.06 -42.18 14.97
N THR A 302 15.73 -42.20 14.89
CA THR A 302 14.87 -41.05 15.19
C THR A 302 14.79 -40.80 16.70
N ILE A 303 15.81 -40.12 17.25
CA ILE A 303 15.65 -39.38 18.51
C ILE A 303 14.59 -38.31 18.26
N GLY A 304 13.40 -38.50 18.82
CA GLY A 304 12.28 -37.57 18.65
C GLY A 304 12.64 -36.18 19.14
N SER A 305 12.31 -35.15 18.35
CA SER A 305 12.45 -33.77 18.79
C SER A 305 11.55 -33.49 20.00
N ILE A 306 12.04 -32.66 20.91
CA ILE A 306 11.20 -32.12 21.99
C ILE A 306 10.14 -31.22 21.31
N PRO A 307 8.85 -31.30 21.66
CA PRO A 307 7.81 -30.47 21.03
C PRO A 307 8.17 -28.97 21.05
N GLY A 308 8.19 -28.35 19.86
CA GLY A 308 8.63 -26.95 19.69
C GLY A 308 10.14 -26.76 19.47
N THR A 309 10.93 -27.83 19.38
CA THR A 309 12.36 -27.79 19.01
C THR A 309 12.60 -28.41 17.63
N LEU A 310 13.59 -27.88 16.91
CA LEU A 310 14.09 -28.47 15.66
C LEU A 310 14.88 -29.75 15.95
N SER A 311 14.86 -30.71 15.01
CA SER A 311 15.78 -31.85 15.05
C SER A 311 17.24 -31.36 14.93
N PHE A 312 18.21 -32.11 15.45
CA PHE A 312 19.62 -31.74 15.33
C PHE A 312 20.05 -31.59 13.86
N ASN A 313 19.55 -32.47 12.97
CA ASN A 313 19.85 -32.39 11.54
C ASN A 313 19.29 -31.10 10.91
N ASN A 314 18.05 -30.73 11.23
CA ASN A 314 17.42 -29.53 10.69
C ASN A 314 18.09 -28.27 11.26
N ALA A 315 18.39 -28.24 12.56
CA ALA A 315 19.14 -27.15 13.20
C ALA A 315 20.55 -26.99 12.62
N TRP A 316 21.23 -28.10 12.30
CA TRP A 316 22.53 -28.08 11.62
C TRP A 316 22.38 -27.55 10.18
N ALA A 317 21.43 -28.06 9.39
CA ALA A 317 21.19 -27.63 8.01
C ALA A 317 20.86 -26.13 7.91
N LEU A 318 19.95 -25.62 8.76
CA LEU A 318 19.59 -24.21 8.84
C LEU A 318 20.80 -23.32 9.20
N ARG A 319 21.78 -23.84 9.97
CA ARG A 319 22.98 -23.08 10.35
C ARG A 319 23.93 -22.78 9.18
N TRP A 320 23.74 -23.46 8.04
CA TRP A 320 24.43 -23.24 6.76
C TRP A 320 23.57 -22.50 5.72
N LEU A 321 22.55 -21.76 6.17
CA LEU A 321 21.82 -20.81 5.34
C LEU A 321 22.29 -19.38 5.64
N ALA A 322 22.26 -18.50 4.64
CA ALA A 322 22.49 -17.07 4.81
C ALA A 322 21.21 -16.31 5.24
N TRP A 323 20.16 -17.04 5.60
CA TRP A 323 18.83 -16.53 5.96
C TRP A 323 18.18 -17.44 7.02
N GLU A 324 17.25 -16.87 7.81
CA GLU A 324 16.52 -17.58 8.88
C GLU A 324 15.04 -17.20 8.88
N VAL A 325 14.13 -18.17 9.09
CA VAL A 325 12.69 -17.86 9.26
C VAL A 325 12.46 -17.38 10.69
N THR A 326 12.21 -16.08 10.85
CA THR A 326 12.03 -15.47 12.18
C THR A 326 10.58 -15.54 12.67
N ALA A 327 9.60 -15.42 11.76
CA ALA A 327 8.20 -15.70 12.05
C ALA A 327 7.55 -16.45 10.88
N ALA A 328 6.99 -17.64 11.14
CA ALA A 328 6.30 -18.45 10.13
C ALA A 328 4.86 -17.98 9.84
N LYS A 329 4.27 -17.18 10.73
CA LYS A 329 2.91 -16.63 10.63
C LYS A 329 2.85 -15.21 11.19
N TYR A 330 3.22 -14.24 10.35
CA TYR A 330 3.00 -12.81 10.59
C TYR A 330 1.75 -12.37 9.82
N VAL A 331 0.88 -11.57 10.45
CA VAL A 331 -0.44 -11.24 9.90
C VAL A 331 -0.50 -9.74 9.66
N ILE A 332 -0.85 -9.33 8.43
CA ILE A 332 -0.92 -7.93 8.03
C ILE A 332 -2.11 -7.66 7.10
N ASP A 333 -2.68 -6.45 7.20
CA ASP A 333 -3.76 -6.00 6.32
C ASP A 333 -3.26 -5.82 4.88
N GLY A 334 -3.92 -6.51 3.95
CA GLY A 334 -3.67 -6.44 2.51
C GLY A 334 -4.88 -6.90 1.70
N TYR A 335 -4.65 -7.22 0.42
CA TYR A 335 -5.66 -7.74 -0.48
C TYR A 335 -5.32 -9.16 -0.91
N SER A 336 -6.29 -10.07 -0.80
CA SER A 336 -6.25 -11.35 -1.51
C SER A 336 -6.66 -11.12 -2.95
N ILE A 337 -5.86 -11.61 -3.89
CA ILE A 337 -6.08 -11.52 -5.34
C ILE A 337 -6.62 -12.87 -5.81
N THR A 338 -7.65 -12.86 -6.66
CA THR A 338 -8.09 -14.06 -7.41
C THR A 338 -8.17 -13.75 -8.90
N ASP A 339 -7.39 -14.46 -9.72
CA ASP A 339 -7.29 -14.28 -11.17
C ASP A 339 -8.05 -15.37 -11.96
N ASN A 340 -9.28 -15.06 -12.38
CA ASN A 340 -10.11 -15.96 -13.20
C ASN A 340 -10.05 -15.57 -14.68
N SER A 341 -9.74 -16.50 -15.59
CA SER A 341 -9.78 -16.22 -17.04
C SER A 341 -11.22 -16.01 -17.52
N ALA A 342 -11.47 -14.87 -18.17
CA ALA A 342 -12.76 -14.49 -18.73
C ALA A 342 -13.09 -15.27 -20.02
N VAL A 343 -12.08 -15.75 -20.75
CA VAL A 343 -12.25 -16.56 -21.97
C VAL A 343 -13.05 -17.83 -21.66
N ASN A 344 -12.67 -18.54 -20.59
CA ASN A 344 -13.35 -19.77 -20.15
C ASN A 344 -14.81 -19.52 -19.73
N LEU A 345 -15.13 -18.33 -19.22
CA LEU A 345 -16.48 -17.95 -18.78
C LEU A 345 -17.40 -17.51 -19.94
N LEU A 346 -16.84 -17.08 -21.07
CA LEU A 346 -17.59 -16.49 -22.19
C LEU A 346 -17.35 -17.21 -23.53
N GLN A 347 -16.71 -18.37 -23.53
CA GLN A 347 -16.55 -19.22 -24.72
C GLN A 347 -17.90 -19.78 -25.23
N VAL A 348 -18.78 -20.18 -24.30
CA VAL A 348 -20.11 -20.74 -24.63
C VAL A 348 -21.07 -19.62 -25.03
N HIS A 349 -21.84 -19.84 -26.10
CA HIS A 349 -22.80 -18.86 -26.63
C HIS A 349 -23.88 -18.50 -25.59
N GLU A 350 -24.46 -19.51 -24.93
CA GLU A 350 -25.44 -19.32 -23.84
C GLU A 350 -24.92 -18.41 -22.71
N LEU A 351 -23.65 -18.53 -22.35
CA LEU A 351 -23.06 -17.70 -21.30
C LEU A 351 -22.84 -16.25 -21.75
N ARG A 352 -22.62 -16.00 -23.03
CA ARG A 352 -22.62 -14.62 -23.58
C ARG A 352 -24.04 -14.06 -23.65
N ARG A 353 -25.02 -14.87 -24.05
CA ARG A 353 -26.44 -14.51 -24.08
C ARG A 353 -26.95 -14.10 -22.70
N LEU A 354 -26.64 -14.89 -21.68
CA LEU A 354 -26.88 -14.53 -20.28
C LEU A 354 -26.23 -13.20 -19.87
N LEU A 355 -24.97 -12.94 -20.26
CA LEU A 355 -24.31 -11.67 -19.94
C LEU A 355 -25.02 -10.46 -20.58
N VAL A 356 -25.46 -10.58 -21.84
CA VAL A 356 -26.21 -9.52 -22.52
C VAL A 356 -27.56 -9.28 -21.85
N SER A 357 -28.31 -10.33 -21.49
CA SER A 357 -29.58 -10.19 -20.77
C SER A 357 -29.40 -9.58 -19.36
N LEU A 358 -28.36 -9.96 -18.63
CA LEU A 358 -27.99 -9.34 -17.34
C LEU A 358 -27.59 -7.87 -17.50
N TYR A 359 -26.88 -7.52 -18.58
CA TYR A 359 -26.50 -6.15 -18.92
C TYR A 359 -27.71 -5.28 -19.23
N VAL A 360 -28.69 -5.78 -19.99
CA VAL A 360 -29.97 -5.08 -20.22
C VAL A 360 -30.77 -4.91 -18.92
N LYS A 361 -30.89 -5.96 -18.09
CA LYS A 361 -31.49 -5.85 -16.75
C LYS A 361 -30.78 -4.80 -15.88
N CYS A 362 -29.45 -4.73 -15.94
CA CYS A 362 -28.69 -3.70 -15.23
C CYS A 362 -28.94 -2.29 -15.79
N MET A 363 -28.95 -2.08 -17.11
CA MET A 363 -29.25 -0.76 -17.70
C MET A 363 -30.63 -0.25 -17.29
N ILE A 364 -31.65 -1.13 -17.29
CA ILE A 364 -32.99 -0.82 -16.79
C ILE A 364 -32.93 -0.38 -15.32
N TYR A 365 -32.26 -1.14 -14.45
CA TYR A 365 -32.11 -0.81 -13.03
C TYR A 365 -31.41 0.54 -12.80
N TYR A 366 -30.26 0.78 -13.45
CA TYR A 366 -29.50 2.03 -13.25
C TYR A 366 -30.27 3.24 -13.80
N ALA A 367 -30.94 3.12 -14.95
CA ALA A 367 -31.78 4.17 -15.50
C ALA A 367 -32.94 4.51 -14.55
N LEU A 368 -33.72 3.51 -14.13
CA LEU A 368 -34.89 3.67 -13.27
C LEU A 368 -34.53 4.03 -11.81
N SER A 369 -33.30 3.79 -11.36
CA SER A 369 -32.83 4.19 -10.03
C SER A 369 -32.22 5.60 -10.00
N SER A 370 -31.81 6.16 -11.15
CA SER A 370 -31.12 7.45 -11.20
C SER A 370 -31.99 8.64 -10.73
N PRO A 371 -31.39 9.71 -10.17
CA PRO A 371 -32.11 10.95 -9.89
C PRO A 371 -32.47 11.71 -11.19
N ASN A 372 -31.59 11.67 -12.20
CA ASN A 372 -31.75 12.39 -13.46
C ASN A 372 -32.82 11.79 -14.40
N PHE A 373 -33.28 10.55 -14.20
CA PHE A 373 -34.37 9.92 -14.98
C PHE A 373 -35.60 10.82 -15.19
N SER A 374 -36.01 11.57 -14.16
CA SER A 374 -37.15 12.48 -14.23
C SER A 374 -36.90 13.67 -15.18
N LYS A 375 -35.64 14.04 -15.44
CA LYS A 375 -35.23 15.03 -16.45
C LYS A 375 -35.17 14.39 -17.83
N TRP A 376 -34.62 13.18 -17.94
CA TRP A 376 -34.46 12.47 -19.23
C TRP A 376 -35.80 12.21 -19.92
N ILE A 377 -36.83 11.77 -19.18
CA ILE A 377 -38.19 11.58 -19.71
C ILE A 377 -38.90 12.91 -20.06
N MET A 378 -38.50 14.03 -19.46
CA MET A 378 -39.06 15.36 -19.75
C MET A 378 -38.36 16.07 -20.92
N ASN A 379 -37.26 15.51 -21.45
CA ASN A 379 -36.45 16.18 -22.46
C ASN A 379 -37.03 16.01 -23.88
N GLU A 380 -37.39 17.13 -24.51
CA GLU A 380 -37.95 17.15 -25.86
C GLU A 380 -37.11 16.43 -26.92
N THR A 381 -35.77 16.44 -26.85
CA THR A 381 -34.93 15.76 -27.84
C THR A 381 -35.06 14.25 -27.74
N ILE A 382 -35.11 13.73 -26.51
CA ILE A 382 -35.28 12.30 -26.21
C ILE A 382 -36.71 11.88 -26.56
N LEU A 383 -37.73 12.68 -26.25
CA LEU A 383 -39.12 12.42 -26.64
C LEU A 383 -39.28 12.30 -28.17
N LYS A 384 -38.67 13.21 -28.95
CA LYS A 384 -38.69 13.17 -30.43
C LYS A 384 -37.97 11.95 -31.00
N ALA A 385 -36.92 11.45 -30.33
CA ALA A 385 -36.25 10.21 -30.71
C ALA A 385 -37.05 8.94 -30.34
N LEU A 386 -37.86 8.98 -29.27
CA LEU A 386 -38.70 7.87 -28.83
C LEU A 386 -40.06 7.80 -29.55
N GLU A 387 -40.54 8.90 -30.15
CA GLU A 387 -41.80 8.96 -30.91
C GLU A 387 -42.01 7.81 -31.92
N PRO A 388 -41.04 7.42 -32.79
CA PRO A 388 -41.21 6.28 -33.70
C PRO A 388 -41.31 4.92 -32.99
N ILE A 389 -40.73 4.79 -31.79
CA ILE A 389 -40.76 3.56 -30.97
C ILE A 389 -42.08 3.50 -30.17
N GLN A 390 -42.60 4.63 -29.71
CA GLN A 390 -43.86 4.72 -28.97
C GLN A 390 -45.08 4.58 -29.87
N SER A 391 -45.06 5.21 -31.06
CA SER A 391 -46.18 5.18 -32.02
C SER A 391 -46.34 3.84 -32.74
N ASN A 392 -45.25 3.11 -33.00
CA ASN A 392 -45.30 1.81 -33.65
C ASN A 392 -45.11 0.64 -32.65
N SER A 393 -46.21 0.02 -32.23
CA SER A 393 -46.13 -1.17 -31.35
C SER A 393 -45.46 -2.39 -31.99
N ARG A 394 -45.22 -2.40 -33.31
CA ARG A 394 -44.41 -3.40 -34.04
C ARG A 394 -43.14 -2.76 -34.63
N TYR A 395 -42.51 -1.86 -33.88
CA TYR A 395 -41.16 -1.39 -34.15
C TYR A 395 -40.15 -2.55 -34.01
N VAL A 396 -39.19 -2.62 -34.93
CA VAL A 396 -38.07 -3.56 -34.93
C VAL A 396 -36.82 -2.78 -35.34
N ASP A 397 -35.71 -3.01 -34.65
CA ASP A 397 -34.40 -2.49 -35.06
C ASP A 397 -33.60 -3.61 -35.73
N ASN A 398 -33.29 -3.42 -37.02
CA ASN A 398 -32.72 -4.43 -37.92
C ASN A 398 -31.21 -4.23 -38.13
N ASP A 399 -30.50 -3.76 -37.10
CA ASP A 399 -29.05 -3.57 -37.17
C ASP A 399 -28.33 -4.94 -37.33
N PRO A 400 -27.42 -5.11 -38.31
CA PRO A 400 -26.64 -6.34 -38.49
C PRO A 400 -25.71 -6.68 -37.33
N MET A 401 -25.60 -5.82 -36.31
CA MET A 401 -24.88 -6.06 -35.06
C MET A 401 -25.62 -6.97 -34.05
N PHE A 402 -26.91 -7.27 -34.27
CA PHE A 402 -27.70 -8.17 -33.39
C PHE A 402 -27.67 -9.62 -33.90
N CYS A 403 -27.68 -10.60 -32.98
CA CYS A 403 -27.79 -12.00 -33.34
C CYS A 403 -28.35 -12.90 -32.23
N ALA A 404 -29.21 -13.85 -32.58
CA ALA A 404 -29.79 -14.87 -31.68
C ALA A 404 -28.77 -15.73 -30.90
N ALA A 405 -27.47 -15.63 -31.23
CA ALA A 405 -26.37 -16.29 -30.53
C ALA A 405 -25.88 -15.53 -29.27
N ASN A 406 -26.14 -14.23 -29.19
CA ASN A 406 -25.79 -13.36 -28.06
C ASN A 406 -27.02 -12.60 -27.51
N ASP A 407 -28.12 -12.51 -28.26
CA ASP A 407 -29.34 -11.79 -27.91
C ASP A 407 -30.49 -12.78 -27.65
N GLU A 408 -31.16 -12.66 -26.50
CA GLU A 408 -32.22 -13.58 -26.06
C GLU A 408 -33.60 -13.26 -26.65
N ASP A 409 -33.87 -11.97 -26.84
CA ASP A 409 -35.08 -11.34 -27.38
C ASP A 409 -34.98 -11.03 -28.89
N TYR A 410 -34.04 -11.66 -29.59
CA TYR A 410 -33.88 -11.55 -31.05
C TYR A 410 -35.01 -12.30 -31.77
N ASP A 411 -35.72 -11.61 -32.68
CA ASP A 411 -36.78 -12.22 -33.48
C ASP A 411 -36.20 -12.86 -34.77
N PRO A 412 -36.23 -14.21 -34.92
CA PRO A 412 -35.69 -14.89 -36.10
C PRO A 412 -36.58 -14.75 -37.35
N ILE A 413 -37.82 -14.26 -37.22
CA ILE A 413 -38.76 -14.01 -38.31
C ILE A 413 -38.58 -12.58 -38.84
N LEU A 414 -38.40 -11.61 -37.94
CA LEU A 414 -38.24 -10.19 -38.29
C LEU A 414 -36.78 -9.76 -38.49
N LEU A 415 -35.81 -10.63 -38.15
CA LEU A 415 -34.36 -10.44 -38.34
C LEU A 415 -33.80 -9.19 -37.62
N GLY A 416 -34.23 -8.99 -36.38
CA GLY A 416 -33.84 -7.86 -35.54
C GLY A 416 -34.38 -7.97 -34.12
N ILE A 417 -34.19 -6.93 -33.31
CA ILE A 417 -34.77 -6.87 -31.96
C ILE A 417 -36.11 -6.13 -32.06
N SER A 418 -37.20 -6.84 -31.73
CA SER A 418 -38.56 -6.27 -31.78
C SER A 418 -38.95 -5.64 -30.45
N ARG A 419 -39.79 -4.60 -30.50
CA ARG A 419 -40.39 -4.01 -29.28
C ARG A 419 -41.27 -5.03 -28.52
N GLN A 420 -41.83 -6.03 -29.21
CA GLN A 420 -42.67 -7.05 -28.57
C GLN A 420 -41.84 -8.07 -27.78
N SER A 421 -40.82 -8.68 -28.40
CA SER A 421 -39.93 -9.66 -27.74
C SER A 421 -39.17 -9.05 -26.54
N PHE A 422 -38.78 -7.78 -26.62
CA PHE A 422 -38.23 -7.06 -25.47
C PHE A 422 -39.24 -6.90 -24.33
N ILE A 423 -40.51 -6.59 -24.64
CA ILE A 423 -41.58 -6.49 -23.63
C ILE A 423 -41.83 -7.85 -22.98
N GLU A 424 -41.90 -8.92 -23.78
CA GLU A 424 -42.10 -10.30 -23.30
C GLU A 424 -40.97 -10.76 -22.35
N GLN A 425 -39.73 -10.31 -22.54
CA GLN A 425 -38.58 -10.70 -21.71
C GLN A 425 -38.28 -9.76 -20.52
N TYR A 426 -38.61 -8.46 -20.61
CA TYR A 426 -38.17 -7.45 -19.63
C TYR A 426 -39.29 -6.65 -18.95
N ASN A 427 -40.57 -6.77 -19.35
CA ASN A 427 -41.66 -5.97 -18.76
C ASN A 427 -41.71 -6.08 -17.23
N ASP A 428 -41.73 -7.28 -16.68
CA ASP A 428 -41.98 -7.49 -15.25
C ASP A 428 -40.84 -6.89 -14.39
N TRP A 429 -39.61 -6.93 -14.91
CA TRP A 429 -38.45 -6.25 -14.31
C TRP A 429 -38.57 -4.72 -14.34
N ILE A 430 -39.10 -4.15 -15.44
CA ILE A 430 -39.39 -2.72 -15.57
C ILE A 430 -40.47 -2.31 -14.55
N GLN A 431 -41.56 -3.07 -14.43
CA GLN A 431 -42.62 -2.80 -13.45
C GLN A 431 -42.09 -2.87 -12.01
N TYR A 432 -41.35 -3.93 -11.65
CA TYR A 432 -40.78 -4.08 -10.31
C TYR A 432 -39.83 -2.94 -9.94
N CYS A 433 -38.98 -2.50 -10.88
CA CYS A 433 -38.10 -1.34 -10.67
C CYS A 433 -38.90 -0.02 -10.51
N LEU A 434 -39.99 0.16 -11.25
CA LEU A 434 -40.89 1.31 -11.12
C LEU A 434 -41.61 1.33 -9.76
N GLU A 435 -42.10 0.18 -9.28
CA GLU A 435 -42.73 0.05 -7.97
C GLU A 435 -41.75 0.38 -6.83
N LYS A 436 -40.51 -0.11 -6.90
CA LYS A 436 -39.46 0.27 -5.94
C LYS A 436 -39.15 1.77 -6.02
N ARG A 437 -39.11 2.39 -7.21
CA ARG A 437 -38.94 3.85 -7.36
C ARG A 437 -40.10 4.63 -6.74
N LYS A 438 -41.36 4.18 -6.90
CA LYS A 438 -42.54 4.78 -6.23
C LYS A 438 -42.40 4.65 -4.70
N SER A 439 -42.10 3.46 -4.20
CA SER A 439 -41.92 3.20 -2.76
C SER A 439 -40.81 4.05 -2.11
N LEU A 440 -39.66 4.21 -2.79
CA LEU A 440 -38.54 5.03 -2.30
C LEU A 440 -38.87 6.52 -2.23
N LYS A 441 -39.65 7.06 -3.19
CA LYS A 441 -40.15 8.45 -3.12
C LYS A 441 -41.09 8.63 -1.92
N ASN A 442 -41.99 7.67 -1.69
CA ASN A 442 -42.98 7.73 -0.61
C ASN A 442 -42.34 7.59 0.78
N ALA A 443 -41.20 6.90 0.90
CA ALA A 443 -40.44 6.78 2.15
C ALA A 443 -39.63 8.04 2.50
N ASN A 444 -39.18 8.80 1.49
CA ASN A 444 -38.41 10.04 1.66
C ASN A 444 -39.10 11.23 0.94
N PRO A 445 -40.27 11.68 1.42
CA PRO A 445 -40.94 12.86 0.86
C PRO A 445 -40.04 14.09 1.04
N SER A 446 -39.66 14.76 -0.06
CA SER A 446 -38.94 16.02 0.05
C SER A 446 -39.94 17.14 0.39
N PRO A 447 -39.64 18.07 1.33
CA PRO A 447 -40.54 19.16 1.70
C PRO A 447 -40.91 20.13 0.56
N TYR A 448 -40.25 19.99 -0.60
CA TYR A 448 -40.47 20.81 -1.79
C TYR A 448 -41.37 20.12 -2.85
N ALA A 449 -41.53 18.79 -2.78
CA ALA A 449 -42.38 18.04 -3.71
C ALA A 449 -43.87 18.20 -3.39
N GLU A 450 -44.22 18.19 -2.09
CA GLU A 450 -45.59 18.32 -1.60
C GLU A 450 -46.24 19.67 -1.98
N LEU A 451 -45.42 20.73 -2.15
CA LEU A 451 -45.88 22.06 -2.55
C LEU A 451 -46.21 22.18 -4.05
N LEU A 452 -45.72 21.27 -4.90
CA LEU A 452 -45.85 21.39 -6.36
C LEU A 452 -47.04 20.59 -6.95
N GLY A 453 -47.67 19.71 -6.17
CA GLY A 453 -48.96 19.08 -6.49
C GLY A 453 -48.98 18.06 -7.64
N THR A 454 -47.91 17.92 -8.44
CA THR A 454 -47.89 17.01 -9.60
C THR A 454 -47.31 15.64 -9.26
N GLU A 455 -48.18 14.71 -8.82
CA GLU A 455 -47.91 13.28 -8.99
C GLU A 455 -47.95 12.91 -10.47
N MET A 456 -46.86 13.19 -11.19
CA MET A 456 -46.71 12.75 -12.58
C MET A 456 -46.48 11.24 -12.61
N GLU A 457 -47.57 10.49 -12.76
CA GLU A 457 -47.51 9.12 -13.26
C GLU A 457 -46.87 9.14 -14.65
N TYR A 458 -45.69 8.52 -14.77
CA TYR A 458 -45.01 8.38 -16.05
C TYR A 458 -45.78 7.40 -16.93
N GLU A 459 -46.07 7.80 -18.17
CA GLU A 459 -46.67 6.93 -19.18
C GLU A 459 -45.90 5.60 -19.29
N PRO A 460 -46.51 4.44 -18.96
CA PRO A 460 -45.79 3.16 -18.97
C PRO A 460 -45.33 2.79 -20.38
N THR A 461 -46.05 3.27 -21.40
CA THR A 461 -45.67 3.12 -22.81
C THR A 461 -44.34 3.83 -23.12
N LEU A 462 -44.14 5.03 -22.56
CA LEU A 462 -42.97 5.87 -22.76
C LEU A 462 -41.75 5.35 -21.98
N VAL A 463 -41.93 4.94 -20.72
CA VAL A 463 -40.85 4.33 -19.92
C VAL A 463 -40.32 3.07 -20.62
N THR A 464 -41.23 2.23 -21.11
CA THR A 464 -40.87 0.99 -21.83
C THR A 464 -40.09 1.30 -23.11
N SER A 465 -40.52 2.30 -23.89
CA SER A 465 -39.78 2.73 -25.10
C SER A 465 -38.40 3.30 -24.78
N PHE A 466 -38.23 4.03 -23.67
CA PHE A 466 -36.92 4.52 -23.21
C PHE A 466 -36.00 3.37 -22.77
N CYS A 467 -36.50 2.40 -22.00
CA CYS A 467 -35.76 1.19 -21.63
C CYS A 467 -35.36 0.34 -22.85
N PHE A 468 -36.23 0.24 -23.86
CA PHE A 468 -35.95 -0.44 -25.13
C PHE A 468 -34.84 0.26 -25.92
N ALA A 469 -34.91 1.59 -26.06
CA ALA A 469 -33.87 2.38 -26.73
C ALA A 469 -32.50 2.27 -26.04
N LEU A 470 -32.45 2.28 -24.70
CA LEU A 470 -31.24 2.00 -23.93
C LEU A 470 -30.72 0.56 -24.15
N GLY A 471 -31.62 -0.42 -24.22
CA GLY A 471 -31.28 -1.82 -24.48
C GLY A 471 -30.62 -2.03 -25.85
N ILE A 472 -31.15 -1.37 -26.89
CA ILE A 472 -30.61 -1.34 -28.25
C ILE A 472 -29.24 -0.65 -28.28
N LEU A 473 -29.16 0.58 -27.76
CA LEU A 473 -27.94 1.38 -27.66
C LEU A 473 -26.78 0.61 -27.01
N GLY A 474 -27.05 -0.01 -25.86
CA GLY A 474 -26.03 -0.74 -25.10
C GLY A 474 -25.47 -1.96 -25.85
N ARG A 475 -26.31 -2.65 -26.63
CA ARG A 475 -25.92 -3.76 -27.50
C ARG A 475 -25.16 -3.28 -28.73
N ARG A 476 -25.62 -2.21 -29.40
CA ARG A 476 -24.90 -1.61 -30.54
C ARG A 476 -23.50 -1.17 -30.14
N ALA A 477 -23.34 -0.51 -28.99
CA ALA A 477 -22.04 -0.15 -28.45
C ALA A 477 -21.13 -1.38 -28.23
N LEU A 478 -21.66 -2.46 -27.62
CA LEU A 478 -20.92 -3.69 -27.37
C LEU A 478 -20.47 -4.39 -28.67
N SER A 479 -21.40 -4.58 -29.61
CA SER A 479 -21.12 -5.22 -30.89
C SER A 479 -20.18 -4.39 -31.77
N ALA A 480 -20.39 -3.07 -31.86
CA ALA A 480 -19.51 -2.17 -32.63
C ALA A 480 -18.07 -2.14 -32.08
N ALA A 481 -17.89 -2.27 -30.76
CA ALA A 481 -16.57 -2.42 -30.16
C ALA A 481 -15.95 -3.81 -30.43
N SER A 482 -16.76 -4.87 -30.50
CA SER A 482 -16.31 -6.24 -30.76
C SER A 482 -15.90 -6.54 -32.21
N TYR A 483 -16.30 -5.67 -33.17
CA TYR A 483 -16.31 -6.04 -34.58
C TYR A 483 -14.90 -6.22 -35.18
N ASN A 484 -14.65 -7.43 -35.67
CA ASN A 484 -13.67 -7.76 -36.72
C ASN A 484 -12.19 -7.53 -36.35
N ARG A 485 -11.75 -8.04 -35.18
CA ARG A 485 -10.34 -7.96 -34.72
C ARG A 485 -9.65 -9.29 -34.41
N HIS A 486 -10.35 -10.30 -33.93
CA HIS A 486 -9.74 -11.55 -33.45
C HIS A 486 -10.33 -12.77 -34.18
N ALA A 487 -9.55 -13.87 -34.28
CA ALA A 487 -9.99 -15.07 -35.01
C ALA A 487 -11.10 -15.86 -34.29
N ASN A 488 -11.27 -15.63 -32.99
CA ASN A 488 -12.27 -16.25 -32.14
C ASN A 488 -13.42 -15.25 -31.82
N ALA A 489 -14.66 -15.75 -31.85
CA ALA A 489 -15.84 -14.96 -31.49
C ALA A 489 -15.83 -14.56 -30.00
N ALA A 490 -15.27 -15.40 -29.11
CA ALA A 490 -15.20 -15.10 -27.68
C ALA A 490 -14.18 -13.99 -27.36
N GLU A 491 -13.00 -14.00 -28.01
CA GLU A 491 -11.99 -12.93 -27.89
C GLU A 491 -12.51 -11.61 -28.45
N SER A 492 -13.19 -11.64 -29.61
CA SER A 492 -13.81 -10.45 -30.21
C SER A 492 -14.87 -9.84 -29.29
N PHE A 493 -15.74 -10.66 -28.71
CA PHE A 493 -16.73 -10.23 -27.71
C PHE A 493 -16.08 -9.67 -26.44
N LEU A 494 -15.00 -10.30 -25.95
CA LEU A 494 -14.23 -9.85 -24.79
C LEU A 494 -13.54 -8.50 -25.01
N PHE A 495 -12.96 -8.27 -26.20
CA PHE A 495 -12.39 -6.98 -26.58
C PHE A 495 -13.46 -5.87 -26.53
N GLY A 496 -14.65 -6.13 -27.06
CA GLY A 496 -15.79 -5.22 -26.97
C GLY A 496 -16.22 -4.95 -25.52
N LEU A 497 -16.39 -6.02 -24.73
CA LEU A 497 -16.77 -5.94 -23.31
C LEU A 497 -15.75 -5.13 -22.49
N HIS A 498 -14.45 -5.33 -22.73
CA HIS A 498 -13.37 -4.61 -22.05
C HIS A 498 -13.36 -3.12 -22.39
N ALA A 499 -13.57 -2.75 -23.65
CA ALA A 499 -13.71 -1.35 -24.06
C ALA A 499 -14.88 -0.66 -23.34
N LEU A 500 -16.05 -1.31 -23.27
CA LEU A 500 -17.21 -0.78 -22.55
C LEU A 500 -16.99 -0.72 -21.02
N PHE A 501 -16.35 -1.73 -20.43
CA PHE A 501 -16.03 -1.76 -19.00
C PHE A 501 -15.08 -0.61 -18.58
N LYS A 502 -14.10 -0.31 -19.45
CA LYS A 502 -13.19 0.85 -19.33
C LYS A 502 -13.93 2.19 -19.49
N GLY A 503 -15.03 2.23 -20.23
CA GLY A 503 -15.82 3.43 -20.52
C GLY A 503 -15.57 4.03 -21.91
N ASP A 504 -14.91 3.31 -22.81
CA ASP A 504 -14.64 3.74 -24.20
C ASP A 504 -15.89 3.59 -25.09
N LEU A 505 -17.00 4.21 -24.68
CA LEU A 505 -18.29 4.16 -25.35
C LEU A 505 -18.25 4.95 -26.67
N ARG A 506 -18.63 4.29 -27.77
CA ARG A 506 -18.69 4.89 -29.11
C ARG A 506 -20.10 4.77 -29.66
N VAL A 507 -20.78 5.90 -29.81
CA VAL A 507 -22.06 5.98 -30.52
C VAL A 507 -21.74 5.98 -32.02
N THR A 508 -22.15 4.93 -32.73
CA THR A 508 -21.86 4.72 -34.17
C THR A 508 -23.09 4.80 -35.07
N SER A 509 -24.30 4.76 -34.49
CA SER A 509 -25.58 4.84 -35.22
C SER A 509 -26.20 6.22 -35.07
N GLN A 510 -26.72 6.78 -36.18
CA GLN A 510 -27.45 8.06 -36.17
C GLN A 510 -28.72 7.97 -35.32
N ASN A 511 -29.31 6.77 -35.20
CA ASN A 511 -30.49 6.51 -34.37
C ASN A 511 -30.22 6.65 -32.86
N ASP A 512 -28.94 6.70 -32.46
CA ASP A 512 -28.50 6.76 -31.06
C ASP A 512 -27.98 8.16 -30.64
N GLU A 513 -28.00 9.16 -31.54
CA GLU A 513 -27.47 10.51 -31.27
C GLU A 513 -28.22 11.26 -30.16
N TRP A 514 -29.46 10.87 -29.82
CA TRP A 514 -30.27 11.47 -28.75
C TRP A 514 -29.58 11.43 -27.39
N VAL A 515 -28.75 10.41 -27.14
CA VAL A 515 -27.98 10.22 -25.91
C VAL A 515 -26.96 11.33 -25.70
N CYS A 516 -26.43 11.91 -26.79
CA CYS A 516 -25.48 13.02 -26.74
C CYS A 516 -26.08 14.31 -26.17
N THR A 517 -27.41 14.39 -25.96
CA THR A 517 -28.04 15.51 -25.24
C THR A 517 -27.67 15.53 -23.75
N ASP A 518 -27.45 14.37 -23.14
CA ASP A 518 -27.00 14.26 -21.75
C ASP A 518 -26.02 13.08 -21.57
N PRO A 519 -24.70 13.34 -21.58
CA PRO A 519 -23.68 12.30 -21.43
C PRO A 519 -23.68 11.62 -20.06
N ASP A 520 -24.42 12.13 -19.05
CA ASP A 520 -24.63 11.41 -17.79
C ASP A 520 -25.29 10.04 -18.01
N ILE A 521 -26.06 9.85 -19.10
CA ILE A 521 -26.64 8.54 -19.43
C ILE A 521 -25.52 7.50 -19.68
N LEU A 522 -24.47 7.88 -20.40
CA LEU A 522 -23.33 7.01 -20.69
C LEU A 522 -22.54 6.64 -19.42
N SER A 523 -22.28 7.65 -18.57
CA SER A 523 -21.41 7.52 -17.39
C SER A 523 -22.12 6.94 -16.15
N SER A 524 -23.43 7.19 -15.98
CA SER A 524 -24.21 6.75 -14.81
C SER A 524 -25.09 5.53 -15.05
N VAL A 525 -25.46 5.22 -16.31
CA VAL A 525 -26.24 4.02 -16.66
C VAL A 525 -25.36 2.98 -17.33
N ILE A 526 -24.76 3.27 -18.49
CA ILE A 526 -24.19 2.23 -19.36
C ILE A 526 -22.91 1.62 -18.76
N ALA A 527 -21.90 2.44 -18.44
CA ALA A 527 -20.65 1.92 -17.89
C ALA A 527 -20.84 1.20 -16.54
N PRO A 528 -21.66 1.69 -15.58
CA PRO A 528 -22.01 0.95 -14.36
C PRO A 528 -22.80 -0.34 -14.63
N ALA A 529 -23.70 -0.36 -15.62
CA ALA A 529 -24.46 -1.56 -15.96
C ALA A 529 -23.58 -2.70 -16.50
N VAL A 530 -22.63 -2.41 -17.40
CA VAL A 530 -21.65 -3.41 -17.88
C VAL A 530 -20.81 -3.97 -16.73
N ARG A 531 -20.34 -3.07 -15.85
CA ARG A 531 -19.54 -3.40 -14.67
C ARG A 531 -20.30 -4.31 -13.69
N MET A 532 -21.56 -4.01 -13.42
CA MET A 532 -22.41 -4.84 -12.55
C MET A 532 -22.78 -6.18 -13.20
N ALA A 533 -23.14 -6.19 -14.49
CA ALA A 533 -23.51 -7.40 -15.21
C ALA A 533 -22.38 -8.45 -15.22
N LEU A 534 -21.12 -8.02 -15.35
CA LEU A 534 -19.96 -8.90 -15.24
C LEU A 534 -19.85 -9.58 -13.86
N LYS A 535 -20.20 -8.87 -12.77
CA LYS A 535 -20.24 -9.44 -11.42
C LYS A 535 -21.41 -10.41 -11.24
N LEU A 536 -22.60 -10.04 -11.70
CA LEU A 536 -23.79 -10.89 -11.64
C LEU A 536 -23.60 -12.20 -12.44
N HIS A 537 -22.92 -12.12 -13.58
CA HIS A 537 -22.57 -13.28 -14.41
C HIS A 537 -21.65 -14.28 -13.70
N GLN A 538 -20.65 -13.80 -12.96
CA GLN A 538 -19.83 -14.68 -12.11
C GLN A 538 -20.64 -15.37 -11.00
N ASP A 539 -21.63 -14.68 -10.45
CA ASP A 539 -22.45 -15.19 -9.34
C ASP A 539 -23.47 -16.24 -9.75
N HIS A 540 -23.95 -16.20 -11.00
CA HIS A 540 -24.88 -17.19 -11.54
C HIS A 540 -24.32 -18.63 -11.48
N PHE A 541 -22.98 -18.81 -11.53
CA PHE A 541 -22.33 -20.11 -11.34
C PHE A 541 -22.35 -20.61 -9.89
N ALA A 542 -22.65 -19.74 -8.91
CA ALA A 542 -22.70 -20.07 -7.48
C ALA A 542 -24.14 -20.23 -6.96
N ALA A 543 -25.09 -19.46 -7.51
CA ALA A 543 -26.51 -19.55 -7.21
C ALA A 543 -27.31 -19.08 -8.44
N ALA A 544 -27.77 -20.01 -9.29
CA ALA A 544 -28.49 -19.67 -10.51
C ALA A 544 -29.93 -19.20 -10.22
N ASP A 545 -30.59 -19.88 -9.30
CA ASP A 545 -32.00 -19.70 -8.90
C ASP A 545 -32.30 -18.25 -8.44
N ASP A 546 -31.35 -17.61 -7.72
CA ASP A 546 -31.41 -16.21 -7.27
C ASP A 546 -31.66 -15.19 -8.40
N PHE A 547 -31.41 -15.56 -9.67
CA PHE A 547 -31.54 -14.67 -10.84
C PHE A 547 -32.89 -14.77 -11.56
N GLU A 548 -33.71 -15.76 -11.22
CA GLU A 548 -35.09 -15.86 -11.72
C GLU A 548 -36.03 -14.94 -10.92
N GLU A 549 -35.80 -14.79 -9.61
CA GLU A 549 -36.61 -13.91 -8.77
C GLU A 549 -36.17 -12.43 -8.86
N GLN A 550 -37.05 -11.60 -9.39
CA GLN A 550 -36.88 -10.14 -9.52
C GLN A 550 -36.53 -9.47 -8.18
N GLY A 551 -37.11 -9.97 -7.07
CA GLY A 551 -36.83 -9.45 -5.73
C GLY A 551 -35.38 -9.60 -5.32
N GLN A 552 -34.86 -10.81 -5.43
CA GLN A 552 -33.48 -11.14 -5.06
C GLN A 552 -32.47 -10.41 -5.97
N LEU A 553 -32.73 -10.35 -7.28
CA LEU A 553 -31.88 -9.62 -8.23
C LEU A 553 -31.72 -8.14 -7.86
N TYR A 554 -32.81 -7.45 -7.51
CA TYR A 554 -32.77 -6.03 -7.12
C TYR A 554 -31.97 -5.82 -5.82
N GLU A 555 -32.25 -6.63 -4.80
CA GLU A 555 -31.56 -6.52 -3.51
C GLU A 555 -30.06 -6.87 -3.62
N ARG A 556 -29.69 -7.83 -4.49
CA ARG A 556 -28.31 -8.19 -4.78
C ARG A 556 -27.54 -7.09 -5.50
N ILE A 557 -28.15 -6.41 -6.47
CA ILE A 557 -27.55 -5.24 -7.13
C ILE A 557 -27.34 -4.11 -6.11
N GLN A 558 -28.37 -3.77 -5.32
CA GLN A 558 -28.29 -2.72 -4.29
C GLN A 558 -27.22 -3.06 -3.23
N HIS A 559 -27.11 -4.32 -2.83
CA HIS A 559 -26.07 -4.81 -1.91
C HIS A 559 -24.67 -4.58 -2.49
N TYR A 560 -24.41 -4.99 -3.75
CA TYR A 560 -23.09 -4.79 -4.35
C TYR A 560 -22.74 -3.32 -4.59
N GLN A 561 -23.71 -2.45 -4.91
CA GLN A 561 -23.46 -1.01 -4.98
C GLN A 561 -22.94 -0.40 -3.66
N SER A 562 -23.20 -1.02 -2.51
CA SER A 562 -22.76 -0.55 -1.19
C SER A 562 -21.40 -1.08 -0.72
N ILE A 563 -20.91 -2.19 -1.30
CA ILE A 563 -19.75 -2.95 -0.79
C ILE A 563 -18.65 -3.15 -1.85
N LEU A 564 -19.01 -3.31 -3.12
CA LEU A 564 -18.10 -3.70 -4.19
C LEU A 564 -17.75 -2.51 -5.08
N PHE A 565 -16.47 -2.13 -5.10
CA PHE A 565 -15.99 -1.09 -6.02
C PHE A 565 -15.60 -1.70 -7.38
N ILE A 566 -16.32 -1.36 -8.45
CA ILE A 566 -16.05 -1.88 -9.80
C ILE A 566 -15.50 -0.79 -10.71
N SER A 567 -14.25 -0.93 -11.15
CA SER A 567 -13.64 -0.08 -12.18
C SER A 567 -12.53 -0.80 -12.93
N HIS A 568 -12.02 -0.16 -13.98
CA HIS A 568 -10.80 -0.57 -14.68
C HIS A 568 -9.55 -0.17 -13.87
N GLU A 569 -8.48 -0.95 -13.90
CA GLU A 569 -7.31 -0.76 -13.00
C GLU A 569 -6.45 0.48 -13.32
N HIS A 570 -6.63 1.07 -14.51
CA HIS A 570 -6.00 2.33 -14.90
C HIS A 570 -6.81 3.57 -14.47
N ASP A 571 -8.00 3.39 -13.90
CA ASP A 571 -8.82 4.45 -13.33
C ASP A 571 -8.15 5.01 -12.06
N PRO A 572 -7.94 6.34 -11.90
CA PRO A 572 -7.42 6.90 -10.65
C PRO A 572 -8.30 6.56 -9.42
N ALA A 573 -9.61 6.33 -9.61
CA ALA A 573 -10.51 5.92 -8.53
C ALA A 573 -10.21 4.50 -8.02
N TRP A 574 -9.73 3.58 -8.86
CA TRP A 574 -9.24 2.25 -8.44
C TRP A 574 -8.13 2.37 -7.40
N ARG A 575 -7.15 3.25 -7.66
CA ARG A 575 -6.03 3.49 -6.75
C ARG A 575 -6.49 4.14 -5.45
N GLN A 576 -7.42 5.08 -5.52
CA GLN A 576 -8.01 5.69 -4.33
C GLN A 576 -8.78 4.67 -3.48
N ALA A 577 -9.58 3.78 -4.09
CA ALA A 577 -10.33 2.73 -3.39
C ALA A 577 -9.42 1.74 -2.64
N ILE A 578 -8.38 1.21 -3.30
CA ILE A 578 -7.38 0.32 -2.67
C ILE A 578 -6.69 1.02 -1.49
N ILE A 579 -6.26 2.27 -1.65
CA ILE A 579 -5.61 3.06 -0.59
C ILE A 579 -6.58 3.40 0.55
N ALA A 580 -7.86 3.60 0.24
CA ALA A 580 -8.94 3.82 1.21
C ALA A 580 -9.37 2.55 1.97
N ASN A 581 -8.77 1.38 1.68
CA ASN A 581 -9.10 0.10 2.29
C ASN A 581 -10.55 -0.35 2.03
N THR A 582 -11.09 -0.14 0.82
CA THR A 582 -12.41 -0.69 0.43
C THR A 582 -12.43 -2.22 0.58
N PRO A 583 -13.55 -2.82 1.01
CA PRO A 583 -13.58 -4.22 1.44
C PRO A 583 -13.49 -5.21 0.27
N SER A 584 -14.08 -4.88 -0.87
CA SER A 584 -14.01 -5.69 -2.09
C SER A 584 -13.94 -4.80 -3.33
N LEU A 585 -13.17 -5.21 -4.32
CA LEU A 585 -13.06 -4.56 -5.62
C LEU A 585 -13.06 -5.58 -6.77
N LEU A 586 -13.56 -5.19 -7.94
CA LEU A 586 -13.53 -6.01 -9.15
C LEU A 586 -13.06 -5.20 -10.37
N ALA A 587 -12.15 -5.78 -11.14
CA ALA A 587 -11.69 -5.26 -12.42
C ALA A 587 -11.66 -6.36 -13.49
N LEU A 588 -11.80 -5.96 -14.75
CA LEU A 588 -11.43 -6.77 -15.91
C LEU A 588 -10.05 -6.27 -16.38
N ARG A 589 -9.01 -7.13 -16.29
CA ARG A 589 -7.68 -6.88 -16.85
C ARG A 589 -7.56 -7.54 -18.21
N HIS A 590 -6.95 -6.84 -19.15
CA HIS A 590 -6.47 -7.35 -20.42
C HIS A 590 -4.93 -7.41 -20.35
N MET A 591 -4.36 -8.58 -20.63
CA MET A 591 -2.93 -8.80 -20.79
C MET A 591 -2.65 -9.22 -22.23
N TYR A 592 -1.52 -8.80 -22.79
CA TYR A 592 -1.07 -9.21 -24.12
C TYR A 592 0.30 -9.87 -24.00
N ASP A 593 0.36 -11.19 -24.19
CA ASP A 593 1.54 -12.01 -23.92
C ASP A 593 1.81 -12.97 -25.10
N ASP A 594 3.07 -13.06 -25.55
CA ASP A 594 3.54 -13.81 -26.73
C ASP A 594 2.65 -13.77 -27.99
N GLY A 595 1.88 -12.68 -28.17
CA GLY A 595 1.00 -12.47 -29.33
C GLY A 595 -0.47 -12.87 -29.13
N GLN A 596 -0.88 -13.22 -27.91
CA GLN A 596 -2.26 -13.59 -27.54
C GLN A 596 -2.89 -12.60 -26.56
N ASP A 597 -4.19 -12.37 -26.71
CA ASP A 597 -5.01 -11.54 -25.82
C ASP A 597 -5.62 -12.38 -24.68
N ASP A 598 -5.13 -12.22 -23.45
CA ASP A 598 -5.66 -12.92 -22.27
C ASP A 598 -6.44 -11.94 -21.37
N TYR A 599 -7.74 -12.19 -21.24
CA TYR A 599 -8.65 -11.42 -20.40
C TYR A 599 -8.88 -12.13 -19.07
N LYS A 600 -8.59 -11.44 -17.96
CA LYS A 600 -8.76 -11.96 -16.59
C LYS A 600 -9.69 -11.06 -15.78
N ILE A 601 -10.70 -11.65 -15.16
CA ILE A 601 -11.48 -10.96 -14.13
C ILE A 601 -10.70 -11.09 -12.82
N ILE A 602 -10.30 -9.95 -12.27
CA ILE A 602 -9.54 -9.85 -11.02
C ILE A 602 -10.48 -9.32 -9.95
N MET A 603 -10.66 -10.13 -8.90
CA MET A 603 -11.35 -9.71 -7.68
C MET A 603 -10.33 -9.54 -6.56
N LEU A 604 -10.45 -8.43 -5.84
CA LEU A 604 -9.61 -8.07 -4.70
C LEU A 604 -10.47 -8.04 -3.45
N ASN A 605 -10.16 -8.88 -2.46
CA ASN A 605 -10.87 -8.89 -1.18
C ASN A 605 -9.92 -8.47 -0.06
N LYS A 606 -10.28 -7.44 0.72
CA LYS A 606 -9.47 -6.98 1.84
C LYS A 606 -9.43 -8.07 2.91
N MET A 607 -8.24 -8.59 3.18
CA MET A 607 -8.04 -9.74 4.05
C MET A 607 -6.75 -9.58 4.87
N HIS A 608 -6.71 -10.28 6.01
CA HIS A 608 -5.49 -10.45 6.77
C HIS A 608 -4.57 -11.45 6.06
N LEU A 609 -3.54 -10.95 5.38
CA LEU A 609 -2.55 -11.76 4.69
C LEU A 609 -1.61 -12.42 5.69
N ASN A 610 -1.46 -13.74 5.60
CA ASN A 610 -0.44 -14.49 6.33
C ASN A 610 0.88 -14.46 5.54
N MET A 611 1.87 -13.79 6.09
CA MET A 611 3.24 -13.63 5.57
C MET A 611 4.22 -14.44 6.44
N ARG A 612 5.25 -15.01 5.81
CA ARG A 612 6.47 -15.46 6.51
C ARG A 612 7.45 -14.28 6.58
N VAL A 613 8.13 -14.12 7.71
CA VAL A 613 9.19 -13.11 7.91
C VAL A 613 10.55 -13.81 7.94
N ILE A 614 11.27 -13.75 6.83
CA ILE A 614 12.61 -14.30 6.69
C ILE A 614 13.62 -13.18 6.93
N LYS A 615 14.56 -13.35 7.85
CA LYS A 615 15.67 -12.42 8.05
C LYS A 615 16.85 -12.83 7.18
N LEU A 616 17.42 -11.90 6.42
CA LEU A 616 18.61 -12.11 5.61
C LEU A 616 19.87 -11.67 6.35
N ASN A 617 20.99 -12.33 6.07
CA ASN A 617 22.31 -11.81 6.41
C ASN A 617 22.59 -10.54 5.57
N ARG A 618 22.51 -9.37 6.21
CA ARG A 618 22.77 -8.06 5.58
C ARG A 618 24.10 -7.95 4.84
N GLU A 619 25.16 -8.61 5.32
CA GLU A 619 26.46 -8.57 4.64
C GLU A 619 26.45 -9.40 3.33
N CYS A 620 25.59 -10.42 3.24
CA CYS A 620 25.31 -11.13 1.99
C CYS A 620 24.51 -10.28 0.99
N VAL A 621 23.53 -9.48 1.46
CA VAL A 621 22.78 -8.55 0.59
C VAL A 621 23.72 -7.50 0.02
N ARG A 622 24.54 -6.87 0.89
CA ARG A 622 25.57 -5.91 0.48
C ARG A 622 26.63 -6.54 -0.43
N ALA A 623 26.98 -7.82 -0.23
CA ALA A 623 27.88 -8.58 -1.10
C ALA A 623 27.35 -8.71 -2.53
N PHE A 624 26.11 -9.19 -2.69
CA PHE A 624 25.53 -9.38 -4.02
C PHE A 624 25.24 -8.05 -4.72
N TRP A 625 24.68 -7.04 -4.04
CA TRP A 625 24.44 -5.73 -4.66
C TRP A 625 25.73 -5.02 -5.09
N SER A 626 26.80 -5.11 -4.29
CA SER A 626 28.12 -4.54 -4.68
C SER A 626 28.85 -5.37 -5.73
N GLY A 627 28.66 -6.70 -5.74
CA GLY A 627 29.02 -7.60 -6.84
C GLY A 627 28.36 -7.17 -8.14
N GLN A 628 27.03 -7.20 -8.19
CA GLN A 628 26.24 -6.87 -9.38
C GLN A 628 26.58 -5.48 -9.94
N GLN A 629 26.77 -4.47 -9.08
CA GLN A 629 27.19 -3.15 -9.56
C GLN A 629 28.57 -3.15 -10.21
N GLN A 630 29.55 -3.86 -9.64
CA GLN A 630 30.87 -4.04 -10.28
C GLN A 630 30.74 -4.81 -11.60
N GLU A 631 29.81 -5.76 -11.67
CA GLU A 631 29.69 -6.73 -12.75
C GLU A 631 28.94 -6.21 -13.99
N LEU A 632 27.94 -5.35 -13.79
CA LEU A 632 27.15 -4.68 -14.82
C LEU A 632 27.68 -3.28 -15.17
N ILE A 633 28.07 -2.46 -14.19
CA ILE A 633 28.47 -1.06 -14.44
C ILE A 633 29.97 -0.95 -14.73
N PHE A 634 30.83 -1.44 -13.82
CA PHE A 634 32.28 -1.26 -13.96
C PHE A 634 32.90 -2.19 -15.01
N LEU A 635 32.50 -3.47 -15.04
CA LEU A 635 32.95 -4.44 -16.04
C LEU A 635 32.12 -4.41 -17.35
N ARG A 636 31.03 -3.62 -17.40
CA ARG A 636 30.16 -3.40 -18.57
C ARG A 636 29.71 -4.69 -19.29
N ASN A 637 29.61 -5.81 -18.57
CA ASN A 637 29.19 -7.08 -19.17
C ASN A 637 27.67 -7.06 -19.36
N ARG A 638 27.22 -7.36 -20.58
CA ARG A 638 25.82 -7.27 -21.04
C ARG A 638 25.12 -8.63 -21.20
N ASN A 639 25.78 -9.74 -20.85
CA ASN A 639 25.16 -11.06 -20.91
C ASN A 639 24.02 -11.14 -19.87
N PRO A 640 22.78 -11.54 -20.24
CA PRO A 640 21.73 -11.81 -19.25
C PRO A 640 22.04 -13.04 -18.38
N GLU A 641 22.69 -14.07 -18.92
CA GLU A 641 23.11 -15.29 -18.21
C GLU A 641 24.42 -15.11 -17.43
N ARG A 642 24.57 -13.97 -16.75
CA ARG A 642 25.82 -13.61 -16.10
C ARG A 642 25.92 -14.11 -14.66
N GLY A 643 26.92 -14.95 -14.41
CA GLY A 643 27.23 -15.49 -13.08
C GLY A 643 26.06 -16.29 -12.48
N SER A 644 25.19 -16.87 -13.31
CA SER A 644 24.03 -17.64 -12.91
C SER A 644 24.43 -18.99 -12.29
N ILE A 645 24.83 -18.95 -11.01
CA ILE A 645 24.63 -20.10 -10.12
C ILE A 645 23.12 -20.27 -9.97
N GLN A 646 22.56 -21.10 -10.85
CA GLN A 646 21.16 -21.49 -10.82
C GLN A 646 20.87 -22.27 -9.52
N ASN A 647 19.68 -22.09 -8.92
CA ASN A 647 19.23 -22.80 -7.73
C ASN A 647 20.08 -22.60 -6.44
N ALA A 648 20.58 -21.38 -6.18
CA ALA A 648 21.34 -21.02 -4.97
C ALA A 648 20.46 -20.83 -3.70
N ARG A 649 19.65 -21.84 -3.35
CA ARG A 649 18.63 -21.82 -2.27
C ARG A 649 19.17 -21.38 -0.90
N GLN A 650 20.44 -21.61 -0.60
CA GLN A 650 21.08 -21.25 0.68
C GLN A 650 21.24 -19.74 0.87
N VAL A 651 21.21 -18.99 -0.24
CA VAL A 651 21.67 -17.60 -0.30
C VAL A 651 20.66 -16.67 -0.97
N LEU A 652 19.60 -17.22 -1.59
CA LEU A 652 18.51 -16.47 -2.24
C LEU A 652 19.03 -15.41 -3.24
N ARG A 653 20.02 -15.80 -4.05
CA ARG A 653 20.76 -14.89 -4.96
C ARG A 653 19.80 -14.18 -5.91
N ASN A 654 18.78 -14.85 -6.42
CA ASN A 654 17.91 -14.29 -7.45
C ASN A 654 16.86 -13.34 -6.84
N MET A 655 16.30 -13.67 -5.67
CA MET A 655 15.47 -12.74 -4.89
C MET A 655 16.26 -11.48 -4.46
N ILE A 656 17.51 -11.64 -4.02
CA ILE A 656 18.37 -10.50 -3.64
C ILE A 656 18.76 -9.65 -4.85
N ASN A 657 19.09 -10.25 -5.99
CA ASN A 657 19.51 -9.50 -7.19
C ASN A 657 18.35 -8.77 -7.88
N SER A 658 17.17 -9.40 -7.99
CA SER A 658 15.97 -8.72 -8.53
C SER A 658 15.57 -7.51 -7.67
N SER A 659 15.78 -7.59 -6.35
CA SER A 659 15.58 -6.47 -5.42
C SER A 659 16.58 -5.32 -5.52
N ALA A 660 17.64 -5.40 -6.34
CA ALA A 660 18.59 -4.29 -6.50
C ALA A 660 17.99 -3.15 -7.33
N ASP A 661 18.24 -1.89 -6.96
CA ASP A 661 17.66 -0.75 -7.66
C ASP A 661 18.06 -0.70 -9.16
N GLN A 662 17.14 -0.27 -10.02
CA GLN A 662 17.39 -0.12 -11.46
C GLN A 662 18.55 0.87 -11.71
N PRO A 663 19.52 0.58 -12.60
CA PRO A 663 19.54 -0.47 -13.63
C PRO A 663 20.30 -1.75 -13.22
N ILE A 664 20.45 -2.04 -11.93
CA ILE A 664 21.21 -3.21 -11.43
C ILE A 664 20.29 -4.42 -11.26
N GLY A 665 19.08 -4.19 -10.74
CA GLY A 665 17.99 -5.16 -10.69
C GLY A 665 16.69 -4.57 -11.27
N TYR A 666 15.57 -5.20 -10.94
CA TYR A 666 14.26 -4.98 -11.55
C TYR A 666 13.11 -5.10 -10.53
N PRO A 667 13.14 -4.35 -9.41
CA PRO A 667 12.03 -4.35 -8.45
C PRO A 667 10.77 -3.73 -9.08
N ILE A 668 9.62 -4.38 -8.90
CA ILE A 668 8.31 -3.90 -9.36
C ILE A 668 7.92 -2.57 -8.69
N TYR A 669 8.32 -2.40 -7.43
CA TYR A 669 8.04 -1.21 -6.64
C TYR A 669 9.22 -0.92 -5.72
N VAL A 670 9.56 0.36 -5.54
CA VAL A 670 10.50 0.84 -4.51
C VAL A 670 9.79 1.94 -3.75
N SER A 671 9.61 1.77 -2.44
CA SER A 671 8.98 2.78 -1.60
C SER A 671 9.90 4.00 -1.42
N PRO A 672 9.32 5.19 -1.14
CA PRO A 672 10.07 6.25 -0.49
C PRO A 672 10.52 5.84 0.92
N LEU A 673 11.32 6.66 1.59
CA LEU A 673 11.79 6.37 2.95
C LEU A 673 10.69 6.57 4.01
N THR A 674 9.92 5.51 4.26
CA THR A 674 8.79 5.52 5.19
C THR A 674 9.21 5.35 6.65
N THR A 675 8.64 6.19 7.52
CA THR A 675 8.81 6.12 8.98
C THR A 675 7.58 5.52 9.64
N SER A 676 7.79 4.46 10.42
CA SER A 676 6.79 3.88 11.33
C SER A 676 7.05 4.33 12.76
N PHE A 677 6.00 4.61 13.51
CA PHE A 677 6.07 5.08 14.89
C PHE A 677 5.41 4.06 15.83
N VAL A 678 5.96 3.95 17.03
CA VAL A 678 5.43 3.06 18.08
C VAL A 678 4.00 3.46 18.49
N GLU A 679 3.68 4.74 18.39
CA GLU A 679 2.36 5.33 18.68
C GLU A 679 1.25 4.96 17.69
N THR A 680 1.57 4.64 16.42
CA THR A 680 0.53 4.32 15.41
C THR A 680 -0.04 2.91 15.56
N HIS A 681 0.57 2.05 16.37
CA HIS A 681 0.18 0.65 16.49
C HIS A 681 -1.01 0.47 17.47
N SER A 682 -2.19 0.20 16.92
CA SER A 682 -3.49 0.14 17.62
C SER A 682 -3.55 -0.74 18.87
N GLN A 683 -2.78 -1.83 18.95
CA GLN A 683 -2.78 -2.73 20.10
C GLN A 683 -1.82 -2.28 21.23
N LEU A 684 -0.91 -1.33 20.97
CA LEU A 684 0.14 -0.99 21.94
C LEU A 684 -0.37 -0.05 23.03
N SER A 685 -1.19 0.94 22.68
CA SER A 685 -1.89 1.82 23.63
C SER A 685 -2.69 1.05 24.70
N GLN A 686 -3.19 -0.16 24.35
CA GLN A 686 -3.87 -1.08 25.26
C GLN A 686 -2.93 -1.81 26.25
N VAL A 687 -1.61 -1.75 26.04
CA VAL A 687 -0.57 -2.47 26.80
C VAL A 687 0.31 -1.52 27.62
N THR A 688 0.65 -0.36 27.05
CA THR A 688 1.43 0.69 27.72
C THR A 688 0.55 1.67 28.49
N GLY A 689 -0.71 1.82 28.10
CA GLY A 689 -1.57 2.93 28.52
C GLY A 689 -1.32 4.20 27.69
N PRO A 690 -2.01 5.31 28.04
CA PRO A 690 -1.85 6.61 27.38
C PRO A 690 -0.52 7.27 27.74
N ASP A 691 -0.07 8.17 26.88
CA ASP A 691 1.26 8.80 26.98
C ASP A 691 1.42 9.64 28.26
N ILE A 692 2.60 9.50 28.87
CA ILE A 692 2.94 10.14 30.15
C ILE A 692 3.31 11.61 29.93
N THR A 693 2.33 12.42 29.55
CA THR A 693 2.48 13.87 29.41
C THR A 693 2.58 14.55 30.78
N PHE A 694 3.25 15.71 30.84
CA PHE A 694 3.35 16.49 32.07
C PHE A 694 1.98 16.81 32.70
N CYS A 695 0.94 17.02 31.87
CA CYS A 695 -0.43 17.18 32.32
C CYS A 695 -0.93 15.94 33.08
N THR A 696 -0.77 14.73 32.54
CA THR A 696 -1.18 13.50 33.25
C THR A 696 -0.45 13.29 34.57
N ILE A 697 0.84 13.62 34.65
CA ILE A 697 1.63 13.60 35.89
C ILE A 697 1.08 14.62 36.89
N TRP A 698 0.81 15.85 36.45
CA TRP A 698 0.27 16.93 37.29
C TRP A 698 -1.15 16.64 37.79
N ASP A 699 -2.01 16.04 36.97
CA ASP A 699 -3.33 15.54 37.38
C ASP A 699 -3.23 14.31 38.28
N ALA A 700 -2.26 13.41 38.07
CA ALA A 700 -2.00 12.30 38.98
C ALA A 700 -1.51 12.80 40.35
N ALA A 701 -0.61 13.78 40.38
CA ALA A 701 -0.12 14.44 41.59
C ALA A 701 -1.25 15.17 42.33
N ARG A 702 -2.07 15.97 41.65
CA ARG A 702 -3.28 16.59 42.25
C ARG A 702 -4.26 15.54 42.79
N ARG A 703 -4.47 14.42 42.09
CA ARG A 703 -5.28 13.28 42.57
C ARG A 703 -4.63 12.48 43.70
N LEU A 704 -3.31 12.53 43.87
CA LEU A 704 -2.59 11.91 44.99
C LEU A 704 -2.66 12.80 46.23
N VAL A 705 -2.32 14.09 46.09
CA VAL A 705 -2.44 15.10 47.15
C VAL A 705 -3.88 15.22 47.64
N GLY A 706 -4.86 15.21 46.73
CA GLY A 706 -6.29 15.21 47.09
C GLY A 706 -6.74 13.94 47.83
N ARG A 707 -6.12 12.78 47.56
CA ARG A 707 -6.36 11.55 48.33
C ARG A 707 -5.68 11.58 49.69
N LEU A 708 -4.43 12.02 49.76
CA LEU A 708 -3.70 12.18 51.02
C LEU A 708 -4.39 13.17 51.95
N ARG A 709 -4.84 14.34 51.46
CA ARG A 709 -5.57 15.34 52.25
C ARG A 709 -6.83 14.75 52.88
N ARG A 710 -7.65 14.03 52.09
CA ARG A 710 -8.84 13.30 52.59
C ARG A 710 -8.51 12.15 53.56
N HIS A 711 -7.25 11.69 53.60
CA HIS A 711 -6.80 10.62 54.50
C HIS A 711 -6.16 11.16 55.80
N PHE A 712 -5.85 12.46 55.85
CA PHE A 712 -5.40 13.18 57.04
C PHE A 712 -6.48 14.07 57.69
N ASP A 713 -7.54 14.44 56.95
CA ASP A 713 -8.74 15.10 57.50
C ASP A 713 -9.49 14.18 58.49
N THR A 714 -9.07 14.24 59.77
CA THR A 714 -9.63 13.46 60.88
C THR A 714 -10.38 14.37 61.88
N SER A 715 -11.39 15.07 61.38
CA SER A 715 -12.45 15.73 62.17
C SER A 715 -13.64 16.08 61.24
N GLY A 716 -14.87 15.65 61.48
CA GLY A 716 -15.38 14.85 62.60
C GLY A 716 -16.72 14.18 62.27
N SER A 717 -17.39 13.66 63.30
CA SER A 717 -18.57 12.78 63.19
C SER A 717 -19.89 13.46 62.82
N SER A 718 -20.65 12.84 61.91
CA SER A 718 -22.11 12.66 62.07
C SER A 718 -22.67 11.63 61.08
N ASN A 719 -23.33 10.58 61.58
CA ASN A 719 -24.19 9.69 60.78
C ASN A 719 -25.64 10.21 60.81
N LEU A 720 -26.25 10.52 59.66
CA LEU A 720 -27.69 10.35 59.40
C LEU A 720 -28.04 10.72 57.93
N PRO A 721 -28.80 9.89 57.19
CA PRO A 721 -29.31 10.23 55.86
C PRO A 721 -30.71 10.88 55.91
N ALA A 722 -30.97 11.87 55.04
CA ALA A 722 -32.31 12.43 54.82
C ALA A 722 -32.51 13.00 53.39
N ASN A 723 -33.42 12.38 52.64
CA ASN A 723 -34.29 12.85 51.53
C ASN A 723 -33.92 14.17 50.81
N ILE A 724 -33.59 14.18 49.49
CA ILE A 724 -34.48 14.09 48.30
C ILE A 724 -35.53 15.24 48.21
N VAL A 725 -35.79 15.71 46.97
CA VAL A 725 -36.73 16.79 46.53
C VAL A 725 -36.09 18.19 46.54
N ASN A 726 -36.05 19.02 45.47
CA ASN A 726 -36.31 18.93 44.01
C ASN A 726 -35.73 20.23 43.36
N THR A 727 -35.57 20.47 42.04
CA THR A 727 -35.74 19.74 40.75
C THR A 727 -34.84 20.40 39.69
N GLY A 728 -34.56 19.75 38.55
CA GLY A 728 -33.97 20.43 37.37
C GLY A 728 -33.48 19.49 36.26
N ALA A 729 -34.20 19.43 35.13
CA ALA A 729 -33.77 18.80 33.87
C ALA A 729 -32.77 19.72 33.12
N SER A 730 -31.92 19.30 32.17
CA SER A 730 -31.57 17.99 31.57
C SER A 730 -30.09 18.10 31.08
N ALA A 731 -29.33 17.06 30.73
CA ALA A 731 -29.62 16.05 29.72
C ALA A 731 -28.80 14.75 29.91
N THR A 732 -29.17 13.71 29.18
CA THR A 732 -28.76 12.31 29.42
C THR A 732 -27.78 11.74 28.39
N ALA A 733 -26.86 10.89 28.86
CA ALA A 733 -26.26 9.82 28.07
C ALA A 733 -26.45 8.48 28.80
N PRO A 734 -27.19 7.50 28.24
CA PRO A 734 -27.32 6.17 28.84
C PRO A 734 -26.88 5.03 27.90
N HIS A 735 -26.08 4.11 28.43
CA HIS A 735 -25.99 2.74 27.91
C HIS A 735 -25.91 1.74 29.08
N SER A 736 -27.02 1.08 29.37
CA SER A 736 -27.09 -0.09 30.25
C SER A 736 -28.35 -0.89 29.94
N ASN A 737 -28.20 -2.22 29.82
CA ASN A 737 -29.29 -3.14 29.47
C ASN A 737 -30.42 -3.14 30.52
N PRO A 738 -31.69 -3.25 30.11
CA PRO A 738 -32.76 -3.73 30.98
C PRO A 738 -32.87 -5.26 30.92
N ILE A 739 -33.12 -5.90 32.06
CA ILE A 739 -33.75 -7.23 32.12
C ILE A 739 -35.00 -7.11 32.99
N GLY A 740 -36.15 -7.44 32.39
CA GLY A 740 -37.41 -7.91 32.98
C GLY A 740 -37.90 -7.37 34.34
N PRO A 741 -39.07 -6.70 34.41
CA PRO A 741 -39.85 -6.69 35.66
C PRO A 741 -40.43 -8.09 35.94
N ALA A 742 -40.66 -8.42 37.21
CA ALA A 742 -41.25 -9.69 37.62
C ALA A 742 -42.42 -9.47 38.58
N VAL A 743 -43.60 -10.03 38.26
CA VAL A 743 -44.82 -9.96 39.10
C VAL A 743 -45.62 -11.26 39.00
N SER A 744 -45.51 -12.15 40.01
CA SER A 744 -46.43 -13.26 40.37
C SER A 744 -46.74 -14.35 39.29
N GLN A 745 -47.07 -15.62 39.57
CA GLN A 745 -47.57 -16.29 40.78
C GLN A 745 -47.44 -17.85 40.65
N ALA A 746 -47.47 -18.57 41.79
CA ALA A 746 -47.93 -19.98 41.99
C ALA A 746 -47.36 -21.20 41.19
N GLY A 747 -46.72 -22.14 41.92
CA GLY A 747 -46.63 -23.59 41.60
C GLY A 747 -45.60 -24.03 40.54
N SER A 748 -44.97 -25.22 40.59
CA SER A 748 -44.86 -26.25 41.65
C SER A 748 -43.55 -27.05 41.48
N THR A 749 -43.06 -27.69 42.56
CA THR A 749 -41.87 -28.58 42.62
C THR A 749 -42.06 -29.90 41.82
N PRO A 750 -41.03 -30.77 41.56
CA PRO A 750 -39.72 -30.88 42.24
C PRO A 750 -38.44 -31.31 41.43
N VAL A 751 -37.23 -30.98 41.95
CA VAL A 751 -36.04 -31.87 42.17
C VAL A 751 -35.31 -32.58 40.98
N PRO A 752 -33.94 -32.72 40.96
CA PRO A 752 -32.87 -31.90 41.55
C PRO A 752 -31.59 -31.74 40.66
N SER A 753 -30.59 -31.03 41.19
CA SER A 753 -29.20 -31.01 40.67
C SER A 753 -28.37 -32.25 41.07
N ARG A 754 -27.23 -32.49 40.39
CA ARG A 754 -25.96 -32.76 41.10
C ARG A 754 -24.71 -32.24 40.37
N LYS A 755 -23.59 -32.13 41.10
CA LYS A 755 -22.36 -31.39 40.76
C LYS A 755 -21.23 -32.29 40.23
N ARG A 756 -20.22 -31.64 39.64
CA ARG A 756 -18.81 -32.10 39.49
C ARG A 756 -18.29 -32.88 40.72
N VAL A 757 -17.28 -33.76 40.53
CA VAL A 757 -15.89 -33.60 41.06
C VAL A 757 -14.97 -34.84 40.81
N SER A 758 -13.76 -34.58 40.27
CA SER A 758 -12.45 -35.27 40.34
C SER A 758 -12.22 -36.81 40.22
N GLN A 759 -11.33 -37.16 39.27
CA GLN A 759 -10.06 -37.94 39.40
C GLN A 759 -9.98 -39.49 39.57
N PHE A 760 -8.81 -39.97 39.10
CA PHE A 760 -8.01 -41.18 39.46
C PHE A 760 -8.09 -42.51 38.65
N ILE A 761 -7.04 -42.68 37.81
CA ILE A 761 -6.11 -43.83 37.69
C ILE A 761 -6.53 -45.16 36.99
N ALA A 762 -5.75 -45.46 35.94
CA ALA A 762 -5.26 -46.75 35.39
C ALA A 762 -6.19 -47.91 34.97
N ALA A 763 -6.04 -48.30 33.70
CA ALA A 763 -5.72 -49.68 33.29
C ALA A 763 -5.00 -49.69 31.92
N ARG A 764 -4.37 -50.82 31.53
CA ARG A 764 -3.59 -50.98 30.27
C ARG A 764 -3.75 -52.40 29.70
N ALA A 765 -4.51 -52.58 28.62
CA ALA A 765 -4.49 -53.78 27.76
C ALA A 765 -5.38 -53.60 26.50
N GLY A 766 -5.16 -54.44 25.47
CA GLY A 766 -6.21 -54.83 24.50
C GLY A 766 -6.21 -54.12 23.14
N SER A 767 -5.57 -54.74 22.15
CA SER A 767 -5.77 -54.43 20.72
C SER A 767 -6.97 -55.19 20.15
N ILE A 768 -7.52 -54.75 19.01
CA ILE A 768 -8.03 -55.60 17.91
C ILE A 768 -8.15 -54.74 16.64
N ALA A 769 -8.00 -55.36 15.47
CA ALA A 769 -8.03 -54.69 14.16
C ALA A 769 -8.83 -55.50 13.13
N ILE A 770 -9.35 -54.80 12.11
CA ILE A 770 -10.02 -55.33 10.91
C ILE A 770 -9.66 -54.39 9.76
N GLY A 771 -9.34 -54.81 8.53
CA GLY A 771 -9.17 -56.18 8.01
C GLY A 771 -9.41 -56.21 6.49
N THR A 772 -8.39 -56.52 5.70
CA THR A 772 -8.43 -56.58 4.22
C THR A 772 -8.48 -58.03 3.68
N PRO A 773 -8.95 -58.23 2.44
CA PRO A 773 -8.65 -59.41 1.62
C PRO A 773 -7.94 -59.01 0.29
N THR A 774 -6.67 -59.42 0.05
CA THR A 774 -6.23 -60.54 -0.85
C THR A 774 -6.37 -60.29 -2.37
N ASN A 775 -5.50 -60.77 -3.29
CA ASN A 775 -4.50 -61.85 -3.19
C ASN A 775 -3.42 -61.82 -4.32
N ASN A 776 -2.24 -62.44 -4.07
CA ASN A 776 -1.30 -63.10 -5.03
C ASN A 776 -0.60 -62.25 -6.14
N SER A 777 0.59 -62.62 -6.68
CA SER A 777 1.52 -63.76 -6.47
C SER A 777 3.00 -63.44 -6.82
N HIS A 778 3.92 -64.35 -6.44
CA HIS A 778 5.38 -64.41 -6.70
C HIS A 778 5.90 -64.04 -8.11
N ASN A 779 7.13 -63.50 -8.22
CA ASN A 779 8.33 -64.29 -8.59
C ASN A 779 9.70 -63.59 -8.34
N GLU A 780 10.81 -64.17 -8.82
CA GLU A 780 12.21 -63.96 -8.37
C GLU A 780 13.08 -62.95 -9.16
N ARG A 781 14.25 -62.64 -8.57
CA ARG A 781 15.60 -62.29 -9.13
C ARG A 781 15.76 -62.01 -10.63
N ALA A 782 16.53 -60.95 -10.96
CA ALA A 782 17.71 -61.00 -11.85
C ALA A 782 18.50 -59.66 -11.84
N ASP A 783 19.72 -59.68 -12.38
CA ASP A 783 20.70 -58.56 -12.40
C ASP A 783 20.83 -57.87 -13.78
N ASP A 784 21.71 -56.86 -13.84
CA ASP A 784 22.54 -56.40 -14.98
C ASP A 784 21.97 -55.76 -16.27
N SER A 785 22.25 -54.45 -16.38
CA SER A 785 23.09 -53.81 -17.42
C SER A 785 22.72 -53.75 -18.93
N ILE A 786 22.73 -52.50 -19.45
CA ILE A 786 23.43 -52.03 -20.67
C ILE A 786 22.92 -52.45 -22.09
N SER A 787 22.24 -51.47 -22.74
CA SER A 787 22.23 -51.08 -24.18
C SER A 787 22.05 -52.08 -25.34
N HIS A 788 21.23 -51.71 -26.35
CA HIS A 788 21.73 -51.25 -27.68
C HIS A 788 20.61 -50.84 -28.69
N VAL A 789 20.99 -50.03 -29.70
CA VAL A 789 20.51 -49.97 -31.13
C VAL A 789 18.98 -49.91 -31.39
N SER A 790 18.34 -48.87 -31.96
CA SER A 790 18.62 -47.85 -33.01
C SER A 790 18.37 -48.25 -34.48
N LYS A 791 17.60 -47.41 -35.22
CA LYS A 791 17.71 -46.98 -36.65
C LYS A 791 16.33 -46.56 -37.27
N ILE A 792 16.18 -45.36 -37.86
CA ILE A 792 16.22 -44.97 -39.31
C ILE A 792 15.00 -45.51 -40.11
N THR A 793 14.34 -44.84 -41.09
CA THR A 793 14.53 -43.59 -41.92
C THR A 793 13.26 -42.69 -41.79
N SER A 794 12.85 -41.65 -42.57
CA SER A 794 13.27 -40.80 -43.72
C SER A 794 12.22 -39.66 -43.89
N ALA A 795 12.34 -38.58 -44.69
CA ALA A 795 13.43 -37.69 -45.16
C ALA A 795 12.85 -36.66 -46.20
N SER A 796 13.64 -35.66 -46.64
CA SER A 796 13.54 -34.98 -47.97
C SER A 796 12.40 -33.94 -48.21
N ILE A 797 12.47 -32.94 -49.12
CA ILE A 797 13.52 -32.30 -49.98
C ILE A 797 12.89 -30.97 -50.51
N THR A 798 13.52 -29.84 -50.88
CA THR A 798 14.72 -29.03 -50.50
C THR A 798 14.53 -27.63 -51.12
N GLY A 799 15.11 -26.54 -50.59
CA GLY A 799 15.14 -25.24 -51.28
C GLY A 799 16.21 -24.28 -50.75
N ALA A 800 17.20 -23.92 -51.58
CA ALA A 800 18.26 -22.96 -51.24
C ALA A 800 18.75 -22.23 -52.50
N ILE A 801 18.92 -20.89 -52.41
CA ILE A 801 19.52 -20.03 -53.44
C ILE A 801 20.44 -19.01 -52.75
N ILE A 802 21.48 -18.59 -53.47
CA ILE A 802 22.59 -17.74 -53.01
C ILE A 802 22.24 -16.25 -53.09
N GLY A 803 22.81 -15.44 -52.20
CA GLY A 803 22.82 -13.97 -52.28
C GLY A 803 24.05 -13.41 -51.56
N GLU A 804 24.77 -12.49 -52.20
CA GLU A 804 26.06 -11.96 -51.74
C GLU A 804 25.94 -10.67 -50.92
N GLU A 805 27.10 -10.11 -50.57
CA GLU A 805 27.31 -8.91 -49.76
C GLU A 805 26.53 -7.67 -50.24
N HIS A 806 26.21 -6.77 -49.31
CA HIS A 806 26.73 -5.40 -49.43
C HIS A 806 26.73 -4.64 -48.10
N SER A 807 27.82 -3.93 -47.83
CA SER A 807 27.94 -3.02 -46.68
C SER A 807 27.44 -1.62 -47.01
N CYS A 808 26.79 -0.95 -46.04
CA CYS A 808 26.70 0.52 -46.00
C CYS A 808 27.08 1.05 -44.61
N SER A 809 28.37 1.31 -44.40
CA SER A 809 28.82 2.22 -43.34
C SER A 809 28.61 3.67 -43.78
N ALA A 810 27.89 4.45 -42.98
CA ALA A 810 27.75 5.90 -43.15
C ALA A 810 28.09 6.62 -41.84
N VAL A 811 29.40 6.72 -41.55
CA VAL A 811 29.92 7.65 -40.54
C VAL A 811 29.75 9.08 -41.09
N ILE A 812 29.32 10.06 -40.27
CA ILE A 812 29.92 11.42 -40.22
C ILE A 812 29.29 12.36 -39.18
N LYS A 813 30.17 13.09 -38.48
CA LYS A 813 30.00 14.35 -37.71
C LYS A 813 29.07 14.39 -36.50
N GLU A 814 29.73 14.54 -35.35
CA GLU A 814 29.33 15.48 -34.30
C GLU A 814 29.02 16.87 -34.88
N HIS A 815 27.97 17.54 -34.39
CA HIS A 815 27.91 19.00 -34.32
C HIS A 815 27.11 19.45 -33.10
N ARG A 816 27.79 19.48 -31.95
CA ARG A 816 27.23 19.90 -30.67
C ARG A 816 27.24 21.43 -30.58
N LYS A 817 26.21 22.10 -31.12
CA LYS A 817 26.07 23.55 -30.94
C LYS A 817 25.85 23.89 -29.47
N SER A 818 26.67 24.81 -28.96
CA SER A 818 26.53 25.40 -27.64
C SER A 818 25.65 26.63 -27.74
N GLU A 819 24.56 26.68 -26.96
CA GLU A 819 23.92 27.95 -26.61
C GLU A 819 24.01 28.15 -25.09
N SER A 820 24.46 29.33 -24.69
CA SER A 820 24.90 29.62 -23.33
C SER A 820 23.83 30.41 -22.58
N LEU A 821 23.22 29.81 -21.55
CA LEU A 821 22.45 30.56 -20.57
C LEU A 821 23.38 31.28 -19.58
N THR A 822 23.09 32.55 -19.36
CA THR A 822 24.01 33.54 -18.79
C THR A 822 24.13 33.40 -17.28
N LYS A 823 25.37 33.42 -16.76
CA LYS A 823 25.60 33.68 -15.33
C LYS A 823 25.34 35.16 -15.03
N VAL A 824 24.23 35.47 -14.37
CA VAL A 824 24.09 36.73 -13.64
C VAL A 824 24.56 36.49 -12.20
N SER A 825 25.73 37.02 -11.87
CA SER A 825 26.25 37.04 -10.51
C SER A 825 25.69 38.25 -9.77
N ILE A 826 24.93 38.02 -8.69
CA ILE A 826 24.54 39.09 -7.75
C ILE A 826 25.57 39.15 -6.62
N THR A 827 26.14 40.34 -6.43
CA THR A 827 27.24 40.62 -5.50
C THR A 827 26.74 40.74 -4.07
N LYS A 828 27.54 40.31 -3.09
CA LYS A 828 27.33 40.71 -1.69
C LYS A 828 27.72 42.18 -1.50
N GLN A 829 26.88 42.97 -0.85
CA GLN A 829 27.31 44.13 -0.07
C GLN A 829 26.60 44.11 1.28
N ASP A 830 27.36 44.37 2.35
CA ASP A 830 26.87 44.37 3.72
C ASP A 830 26.26 45.72 4.10
N SER A 831 25.14 45.70 4.84
CA SER A 831 24.86 46.74 5.83
C SER A 831 24.04 46.19 7.01
N ASN A 832 24.38 46.69 8.20
CA ASN A 832 23.94 46.32 9.55
C ASN A 832 24.45 47.50 10.44
N PRO A 833 23.97 47.78 11.67
CA PRO A 833 23.04 46.99 12.49
C PRO A 833 21.99 47.80 13.30
N LYS A 834 21.33 47.10 14.24
CA LYS A 834 20.51 47.58 15.39
C LYS A 834 19.02 47.83 15.09
N ASP A 835 18.10 47.69 16.06
CA ASP A 835 18.28 47.48 17.52
C ASP A 835 17.38 46.36 18.14
N LYS A 836 17.32 46.29 19.48
CA LYS A 836 16.84 45.14 20.28
C LYS A 836 15.31 45.03 20.49
N PRO A 837 14.81 43.86 20.98
CA PRO A 837 13.39 43.49 20.92
C PRO A 837 12.57 43.76 22.20
N ALA A 838 11.25 43.84 22.04
CA ALA A 838 10.28 43.66 23.12
C ALA A 838 8.95 43.08 22.60
N THR A 839 8.49 42.01 23.28
CA THR A 839 7.11 41.72 23.74
C THR A 839 5.90 41.92 22.83
N GLY A 840 4.98 40.94 22.85
CA GLY A 840 3.72 41.00 22.11
C GLY A 840 2.70 42.02 22.66
N SER A 841 1.83 42.47 21.75
CA SER A 841 0.59 43.20 22.00
C SER A 841 -0.50 42.59 21.12
N GLU A 842 -1.75 42.69 21.56
CA GLU A 842 -2.92 42.19 20.83
C GLU A 842 -3.35 43.17 19.72
N ASN A 843 -4.07 42.63 18.73
CA ASN A 843 -4.89 43.27 17.68
C ASN A 843 -4.78 44.80 17.42
N PRO A 844 -4.31 45.18 16.22
CA PRO A 844 -4.81 46.35 15.49
C PRO A 844 -5.85 45.94 14.43
N SER A 845 -7.12 46.25 14.69
CA SER A 845 -8.22 46.50 13.72
C SER A 845 -8.04 46.00 12.26
N GLN A 846 -8.08 44.69 12.04
CA GLN A 846 -7.91 44.05 10.72
C GLN A 846 -9.21 44.10 9.87
N ALA A 847 -9.79 45.29 9.70
CA ALA A 847 -11.06 45.52 8.98
C ALA A 847 -10.92 46.47 7.78
N ASP A 848 -10.02 47.47 7.88
CA ASP A 848 -9.94 48.62 6.97
C ASP A 848 -8.60 48.66 6.20
N SER A 849 -8.10 47.50 5.78
CA SER A 849 -6.87 47.37 4.98
C SER A 849 -7.18 46.80 3.59
N TYR A 850 -6.84 47.55 2.55
CA TYR A 850 -7.01 47.17 1.15
C TYR A 850 -5.68 46.79 0.50
N ALA A 851 -5.70 46.01 -0.56
CA ALA A 851 -4.54 45.80 -1.43
C ALA A 851 -4.93 45.65 -2.89
N GLU A 852 -4.04 46.12 -3.75
CA GLU A 852 -4.06 46.02 -5.20
C GLU A 852 -3.26 44.78 -5.65
N ILE A 853 -3.80 44.01 -6.59
CA ILE A 853 -3.11 42.85 -7.19
C ILE A 853 -2.16 43.36 -8.27
N VAL A 854 -0.85 43.27 -8.00
CA VAL A 854 0.21 43.77 -8.89
C VAL A 854 0.81 42.67 -9.78
N ASP A 855 0.67 41.40 -9.42
CA ASP A 855 1.11 40.26 -10.25
C ASP A 855 0.07 39.12 -10.23
N GLU A 856 -0.51 38.80 -11.39
CA GLU A 856 -1.45 37.66 -11.55
C GLU A 856 -0.77 36.32 -11.26
N HIS A 857 0.53 36.18 -11.54
CA HIS A 857 1.26 34.92 -11.35
C HIS A 857 1.45 34.54 -9.88
N GLN A 858 1.26 35.50 -8.96
CA GLN A 858 1.33 35.33 -7.50
C GLN A 858 -0.05 35.05 -6.87
N VAL A 859 -1.13 35.05 -7.66
CA VAL A 859 -2.47 34.62 -7.25
C VAL A 859 -2.50 33.09 -7.18
N LEU A 860 -2.96 32.51 -6.06
CA LEU A 860 -2.94 31.07 -5.84
C LEU A 860 -4.26 30.42 -6.32
N PRO A 861 -4.29 29.71 -7.47
CA PRO A 861 -5.54 29.17 -8.03
C PRO A 861 -6.09 27.96 -7.26
N LYS A 862 -5.27 27.33 -6.41
CA LYS A 862 -5.50 26.02 -5.78
C LYS A 862 -5.05 26.02 -4.31
N LEU A 863 -5.89 26.57 -3.43
CA LEU A 863 -5.68 26.51 -1.97
C LEU A 863 -6.44 25.35 -1.29
N ASN A 864 -7.44 24.79 -1.97
CA ASN A 864 -8.33 23.73 -1.47
C ASN A 864 -7.80 22.30 -1.73
N GLU A 865 -6.64 22.14 -2.35
CA GLU A 865 -6.04 20.82 -2.59
C GLU A 865 -5.18 20.38 -1.39
N PRO A 866 -5.34 19.15 -0.87
CA PRO A 866 -4.52 18.64 0.22
C PRO A 866 -3.08 18.36 -0.25
N MET A 867 -2.11 18.62 0.63
CA MET A 867 -0.70 18.38 0.38
C MET A 867 -0.42 16.90 0.11
N LYS A 868 0.19 16.60 -1.04
CA LYS A 868 0.51 15.23 -1.49
C LYS A 868 1.44 14.44 -0.55
N ALA A 869 2.07 15.10 0.43
CA ALA A 869 2.96 14.48 1.42
C ALA A 869 2.29 14.16 2.77
N THR A 870 1.23 14.87 3.15
CA THR A 870 0.61 14.77 4.50
C THR A 870 -0.90 14.54 4.48
N GLY A 871 -1.60 14.93 3.42
CA GLY A 871 -3.06 14.96 3.35
C GLY A 871 -3.71 16.17 4.05
N GLU A 872 -2.95 17.01 4.76
CA GLU A 872 -3.47 18.27 5.32
C GLU A 872 -3.55 19.36 4.22
N LEU A 873 -4.46 20.32 4.37
CA LEU A 873 -4.57 21.49 3.48
C LEU A 873 -3.38 22.46 3.65
N LEU A 874 -3.08 23.22 2.60
CA LEU A 874 -2.03 24.25 2.55
C LEU A 874 -2.15 25.34 3.64
N VAL A 875 -3.38 25.64 4.02
CA VAL A 875 -3.82 26.50 5.12
C VAL A 875 -5.13 25.95 5.70
N LEU A 876 -5.55 26.40 6.89
CA LEU A 876 -6.94 26.28 7.31
C LEU A 876 -7.72 27.54 6.94
N TRP A 877 -8.88 27.38 6.32
CA TRP A 877 -9.79 28.49 6.02
C TRP A 877 -10.51 28.96 7.30
N PRO A 878 -10.70 30.28 7.50
CA PRO A 878 -11.42 30.80 8.68
C PRO A 878 -12.93 30.55 8.65
N ASN A 879 -13.52 30.51 7.45
CA ASN A 879 -14.94 30.30 7.20
C ASN A 879 -15.12 29.38 5.97
N ASP A 880 -16.08 28.46 6.07
CA ASP A 880 -16.41 27.50 5.02
C ASP A 880 -17.06 28.18 3.79
N GLU A 881 -17.76 29.31 3.99
CA GLU A 881 -18.32 30.12 2.90
C GLU A 881 -17.21 30.68 2.01
N TRP A 882 -16.16 31.27 2.60
CA TRP A 882 -15.01 31.81 1.86
C TRP A 882 -14.22 30.70 1.16
N ARG A 883 -14.16 29.50 1.74
CA ARG A 883 -13.59 28.30 1.10
C ARG A 883 -14.41 27.89 -0.13
N SER A 884 -15.74 27.96 -0.06
CA SER A 884 -16.63 27.59 -1.16
C SER A 884 -16.61 28.61 -2.31
N MET A 885 -16.36 29.88 -2.02
CA MET A 885 -16.23 30.98 -2.99
C MET A 885 -14.76 31.27 -3.38
N GLY A 886 -13.84 30.33 -3.11
CA GLY A 886 -12.40 30.51 -3.22
C GLY A 886 -11.71 29.46 -4.09
N GLY A 887 -10.86 29.92 -5.02
CA GLY A 887 -10.10 29.10 -5.96
C GLY A 887 -10.64 29.15 -7.40
N LYS A 888 -9.77 28.92 -8.39
CA LYS A 888 -9.99 29.31 -9.80
C LYS A 888 -11.18 28.65 -10.52
N HIS A 889 -11.79 27.61 -9.97
CA HIS A 889 -13.00 27.00 -10.53
C HIS A 889 -14.31 27.62 -10.01
N ASN A 890 -14.22 28.47 -8.97
CA ASN A 890 -15.37 29.00 -8.23
C ASN A 890 -15.45 30.54 -8.27
N TRP A 891 -14.53 31.20 -8.98
CA TRP A 891 -14.61 32.63 -9.28
C TRP A 891 -15.46 32.82 -10.55
N THR A 892 -16.43 33.74 -10.51
CA THR A 892 -17.34 34.02 -11.64
C THR A 892 -16.74 34.94 -12.70
N PHE A 893 -15.72 35.73 -12.33
CA PHE A 893 -14.96 36.64 -13.19
C PHE A 893 -13.44 36.32 -13.15
N PRO A 894 -12.67 36.64 -14.21
CA PRO A 894 -11.21 36.53 -14.18
C PRO A 894 -10.62 37.55 -13.20
N ILE A 895 -9.53 37.18 -12.52
CA ILE A 895 -8.80 38.09 -11.63
C ILE A 895 -7.66 38.71 -12.43
N GLU A 896 -7.65 40.03 -12.57
CA GLU A 896 -6.70 40.77 -13.40
C GLU A 896 -5.80 41.70 -12.57
N GLN A 897 -4.70 42.14 -13.18
CA GLN A 897 -3.76 43.10 -12.59
C GLN A 897 -4.44 44.47 -12.40
N GLY A 898 -4.25 45.09 -11.23
CA GLY A 898 -4.90 46.35 -10.85
C GLY A 898 -6.23 46.19 -10.11
N MET A 899 -6.78 44.98 -9.98
CA MET A 899 -7.95 44.75 -9.13
C MET A 899 -7.61 45.01 -7.65
N VAL A 900 -8.46 45.80 -6.98
CA VAL A 900 -8.33 46.12 -5.55
C VAL A 900 -9.31 45.27 -4.73
N GLY A 901 -8.83 44.71 -3.63
CA GLY A 901 -9.65 43.92 -2.70
C GLY A 901 -9.43 44.31 -1.24
N GLN A 902 -10.47 44.10 -0.42
CA GLN A 902 -10.37 44.21 1.04
C GLN A 902 -9.64 42.98 1.59
N ILE A 903 -8.59 43.16 2.39
CA ILE A 903 -7.92 42.03 3.08
C ILE A 903 -8.83 41.56 4.21
N VAL A 904 -9.29 40.31 4.15
CA VAL A 904 -10.20 39.72 5.15
C VAL A 904 -9.47 38.75 6.09
N HIS A 905 -8.35 38.17 5.66
CA HIS A 905 -7.54 37.26 6.48
C HIS A 905 -6.10 37.21 5.98
N ALA A 906 -5.17 36.75 6.84
CA ALA A 906 -3.76 36.53 6.49
C ALA A 906 -3.22 35.25 7.13
N TRP A 907 -2.41 34.51 6.38
CA TRP A 907 -1.67 33.34 6.86
C TRP A 907 -0.16 33.57 6.79
N SER A 908 0.55 33.13 7.83
CA SER A 908 2.00 33.30 7.96
C SER A 908 2.70 31.98 8.33
N PRO A 909 3.95 31.78 7.90
CA PRO A 909 4.72 30.58 8.22
C PRO A 909 4.99 30.49 9.73
N PHE A 910 4.99 29.26 10.26
CA PHE A 910 5.26 28.94 11.68
C PHE A 910 4.31 29.55 12.73
N HIS A 911 3.22 30.23 12.34
CA HIS A 911 2.28 30.84 13.28
C HIS A 911 1.75 29.84 14.35
N PRO A 912 1.68 30.19 15.65
CA PRO A 912 1.35 29.24 16.71
C PRO A 912 -0.07 28.66 16.58
N ASN A 913 -1.07 29.49 16.28
CA ASN A 913 -2.43 29.03 15.96
C ASN A 913 -2.49 28.52 14.50
N LYS A 914 -3.01 27.29 14.28
CA LYS A 914 -3.17 26.67 12.95
C LYS A 914 -4.03 27.51 11.98
N LEU A 915 -5.01 28.29 12.45
CA LEU A 915 -5.92 29.09 11.60
C LEU A 915 -5.22 30.20 10.80
N PHE A 916 -4.09 30.71 11.30
CA PHE A 916 -3.28 31.73 10.63
C PHE A 916 -1.95 31.17 10.15
N ARG A 917 -1.81 29.84 10.09
CA ARG A 917 -0.57 29.18 9.64
C ARG A 917 -0.65 28.81 8.17
N SER A 918 0.39 29.15 7.43
CA SER A 918 0.65 28.67 6.07
C SER A 918 1.89 27.77 6.02
N PHE A 919 1.94 26.92 5.00
CA PHE A 919 3.11 26.11 4.65
C PHE A 919 3.82 26.56 3.36
N ALA A 920 3.36 27.66 2.74
CA ALA A 920 3.83 28.14 1.43
C ALA A 920 4.19 29.65 1.40
N GLY A 921 4.66 30.21 2.53
CA GLY A 921 4.98 31.64 2.64
C GLY A 921 3.83 32.51 3.14
N HIS A 922 3.97 33.82 3.09
CA HIS A 922 2.93 34.77 3.52
C HIS A 922 1.84 34.89 2.45
N ILE A 923 0.59 34.64 2.84
CA ILE A 923 -0.58 34.62 1.94
C ILE A 923 -1.66 35.51 2.55
N TYR A 924 -2.25 36.40 1.76
CA TYR A 924 -3.38 37.24 2.16
C TYR A 924 -4.63 36.84 1.38
N LEU A 925 -5.79 36.89 2.04
CA LEU A 925 -7.09 36.63 1.43
C LEU A 925 -7.79 37.95 1.12
N LEU A 926 -7.89 38.28 -0.16
CA LEU A 926 -8.66 39.42 -0.64
C LEU A 926 -10.11 39.03 -0.88
N ARG A 927 -11.02 39.93 -0.54
CA ARG A 927 -12.40 39.98 -1.04
C ARG A 927 -12.43 41.02 -2.15
N VAL A 928 -12.51 40.56 -3.39
CA VAL A 928 -12.68 41.40 -4.59
C VAL A 928 -14.16 41.43 -4.94
N LYS A 929 -14.69 42.61 -5.29
CA LYS A 929 -16.06 42.78 -5.79
C LYS A 929 -15.98 43.32 -7.22
N HIS A 930 -16.72 42.69 -8.14
CA HIS A 930 -16.84 43.13 -9.52
C HIS A 930 -18.33 43.15 -9.86
N GLU A 931 -18.86 44.29 -10.32
CA GLU A 931 -20.31 44.50 -10.50
C GLU A 931 -21.10 44.07 -9.25
N GLU A 932 -22.02 43.10 -9.34
CA GLU A 932 -22.76 42.57 -8.18
C GLU A 932 -22.06 41.41 -7.46
N ASP A 933 -21.07 40.77 -8.10
CA ASP A 933 -20.43 39.53 -7.66
C ASP A 933 -19.23 39.74 -6.72
N ILE A 934 -18.92 38.70 -5.91
CA ILE A 934 -17.87 38.73 -4.88
C ILE A 934 -17.00 37.46 -4.98
N ALA A 935 -15.69 37.63 -5.20
CA ALA A 935 -14.71 36.55 -5.21
C ALA A 935 -13.77 36.62 -4.00
N TYR A 936 -13.39 35.45 -3.45
CA TYR A 936 -12.36 35.34 -2.43
C TYR A 936 -11.06 34.81 -3.04
N VAL A 937 -10.02 35.66 -3.04
CA VAL A 937 -8.80 35.48 -3.83
C VAL A 937 -7.58 35.43 -2.89
N PRO A 938 -6.90 34.27 -2.75
CA PRO A 938 -5.66 34.16 -1.98
C PRO A 938 -4.46 34.53 -2.85
N VAL A 939 -3.66 35.50 -2.40
CA VAL A 939 -2.49 36.03 -3.13
C VAL A 939 -1.27 36.00 -2.22
N LEU A 940 -0.10 35.69 -2.78
CA LEU A 940 1.18 35.78 -2.07
C LEU A 940 1.58 37.24 -1.81
N GLU A 941 2.30 37.49 -0.72
CA GLU A 941 2.77 38.82 -0.31
C GLU A 941 3.57 39.56 -1.42
N GLU A 942 4.31 38.82 -2.24
CA GLU A 942 5.09 39.34 -3.37
C GLU A 942 4.23 39.91 -4.51
N GLY A 943 2.95 39.51 -4.60
CA GLY A 943 2.01 39.95 -5.66
C GLY A 943 1.11 41.12 -5.27
N LEU A 944 1.27 41.69 -4.07
CA LEU A 944 0.34 42.68 -3.51
C LEU A 944 1.01 44.03 -3.21
N LYS A 945 0.28 45.10 -3.50
CA LYS A 945 0.54 46.45 -3.01
C LYS A 945 -0.53 46.84 -2.00
N PHE A 946 -0.16 46.93 -0.73
CA PHE A 946 -1.04 47.42 0.33
C PHE A 946 -1.39 48.89 0.08
N LEU A 947 -2.68 49.24 0.20
CA LEU A 947 -3.18 50.61 0.05
C LEU A 947 -3.64 51.15 1.41
N SER A 948 -3.28 52.39 1.71
CA SER A 948 -3.92 53.14 2.79
C SER A 948 -5.36 53.52 2.41
N LYS A 949 -6.21 53.77 3.42
CA LYS A 949 -7.61 54.14 3.19
C LYS A 949 -7.76 55.43 2.37
N SER A 950 -6.75 56.32 2.41
CA SER A 950 -6.66 57.53 1.59
C SER A 950 -6.30 57.27 0.12
N GLU A 951 -5.59 56.19 -0.20
CA GLU A 951 -5.23 55.87 -1.60
C GLU A 951 -6.35 55.13 -2.33
N HIS A 952 -7.22 54.42 -1.62
CA HIS A 952 -8.37 53.73 -2.21
C HIS A 952 -9.43 54.72 -2.75
N ASP A 953 -9.66 55.83 -2.06
CA ASP A 953 -10.58 56.89 -2.49
C ASP A 953 -10.03 57.69 -3.71
N GLU A 954 -8.74 57.54 -4.06
CA GLU A 954 -8.10 58.18 -5.23
C GLU A 954 -7.97 57.24 -6.45
N THR A 955 -8.14 55.92 -6.29
CA THR A 955 -8.15 54.98 -7.43
C THR A 955 -9.50 55.01 -8.16
N PRO A 956 -9.57 55.37 -9.45
CA PRO A 956 -10.82 55.40 -10.19
C PRO A 956 -11.32 53.97 -10.45
N THR A 957 -12.54 53.66 -10.02
CA THR A 957 -13.26 52.46 -10.45
C THR A 957 -13.51 52.48 -11.95
N ILE A 958 -13.28 51.35 -12.61
CA ILE A 958 -13.49 51.20 -14.05
C ILE A 958 -14.99 51.01 -14.31
N GLU A 959 -15.71 52.13 -14.42
CA GLU A 959 -17.07 52.18 -14.96
C GLU A 959 -17.08 53.02 -16.26
N GLU A 960 -17.89 52.58 -17.23
CA GLU A 960 -18.15 53.18 -18.54
C GLU A 960 -16.95 53.41 -19.50
N SER A 961 -16.87 52.56 -20.53
CA SER A 961 -16.25 52.92 -21.83
C SER A 961 -17.29 52.77 -22.96
N PRO A 962 -17.68 53.85 -23.67
CA PRO A 962 -18.70 53.78 -24.72
C PRO A 962 -18.14 53.29 -26.06
N LEU A 963 -18.94 52.50 -26.78
CA LEU A 963 -18.67 52.03 -28.14
C LEU A 963 -18.91 53.14 -29.18
N SER A 964 -17.85 53.76 -29.73
CA SER A 964 -17.70 54.06 -31.17
C SER A 964 -16.49 54.95 -31.49
N GLU A 965 -15.60 54.51 -32.39
CA GLU A 965 -15.27 55.20 -33.66
C GLU A 965 -14.40 54.30 -34.56
N MET A 966 -14.11 54.72 -35.80
CA MET A 966 -13.56 53.88 -36.88
C MET A 966 -12.07 54.12 -37.13
N GLU A 967 -11.29 53.05 -37.38
CA GLU A 967 -10.75 52.67 -38.71
C GLU A 967 -10.18 51.23 -38.70
#